data_AF-A0A8S2EPA5-F1
#
_entry.id   AF-A0A8S2EPA5-F1
#
_cell.length_a   1.000
_cell.length_b   1.000
_cell.length_c   1.000
_cell.angle_alpha   90.00
_cell.angle_beta   90.00
_cell.angle_gamma   90.00
#
_symmetry.space_group_name_H-M   'P 1'
#
loop_
_entity.id
_entity.type
_entity.pdbx_description
1 polymer ?
#
loop_
_entity_poly.entity_id
_entity_poly.type
_entity_poly.pdbx_seq_one_letter_code
_entity_poly.pdbx_strand_id
1 'polypeptide(L)'
;FYDTFIDQFSGECSNFAQKVDVADFFYQCFKYLPEVEKEIEENIYVSVILVRMIGLLHFDEKNTLTENGIRFIDILLQRISNEMEIFFGKMKNTDWLLVTDGLTNLLWLKFQFYHISPENDTITFLSRVPNADQKQQQQIADLIAKKSLSSNFIIQQPNWLDLFTMTTDDALIVECLHLATTFTDYIMYAERLLNTKTVPDIQEKIANKLQQLIEENHFEITLENILLFFQSLQTNCTDDLCNIIEKCQELPSVIANYLNKVRINDINQLNSIRQILTEYYNPFLLGSIIKTQYIITLLTRHSFTKSGELGTFYTKWFNCFLCDPYHDNTKEETEIFQYLLSEWLRQITLNREIYSDLIKSIDILIEMLENTENKNNVPSLCVNIFLQSILTLYFNGKQDLFRLINEIEINIRNNRFIEAFKIKYKINVAEKNQFIMKQMNNMQNPLIQLLQNAKKYPTSRLIPNLMEICTDIITLRNSEIFLESISSPDRESFLSLILFEPHFKNFKIHQAALNELLERVHKKQTSMGLLFSAASREMEEKLNIKKKVQLCLTTYCREADDFDQLQILIDQTTKQLTSATIKSVQIPNELTQVIPFAGVLNRYSTSETWYNYRKIHEENYNNQRSSEIIASREPLINEEDHNQRMQQKQEEIKSLPSEQWNTTSVKTIMSMFKNIQLIDQEMDILRPLLQVDSIKYLTAILNYSKNRKYVKKTCRGIQNLAKFHNLSGDYSLFHTLIEMTLKSSGKDCYASYQQFTETYTSKQPENTFIVCSQYYDSYDLVNFVKKLNRTDMDNLLQAVNDWDESFINTQTVVDFVQLGRFLDSVDSYIATKQPQVMLNDVLQHITTLLKQKEYLDVVNCFKSCVASLSGIQRLYLELTDKEESKRTKIFNIVNNSSMQFVSPQQQPLRMKYDICLQTQTGEKLYYNDLNELRDRARLIEYSGNEKMVLQLQQQQYTKEQEKFFLRCLVTLVDTIENMLNNMNHLNVMGYPLIEQNTKKQYTCTSCDFKDIQTFQTQLKDILRLWEENIIRLYQSNHDLTYLSGKQFWIIEDALLNYKQLEPNHPGYHLLRYIGIEKLSPMKFNIDKI
;
A
#
# COMPACT_ATOMS: atom_id res chain seq x y z
N PHE A 1 -50.33 22.73 65.12
CA PHE A 1 -48.93 23.05 64.85
C PHE A 1 -48.61 22.79 63.40
N TYR A 2 -48.82 21.57 62.87
CA TYR A 2 -48.60 21.27 61.45
C TYR A 2 -49.56 22.01 60.50
N ASP A 3 -50.87 22.03 60.80
CA ASP A 3 -51.82 22.88 60.05
C ASP A 3 -51.55 24.37 60.24
N THR A 4 -51.01 24.76 61.40
CA THR A 4 -50.60 26.14 61.69
C THR A 4 -49.33 26.52 60.94
N PHE A 5 -48.40 25.57 60.78
CA PHE A 5 -47.18 25.69 59.98
C PHE A 5 -47.57 25.76 58.51
N ILE A 6 -48.45 24.90 58.02
CA ILE A 6 -48.98 24.98 56.65
C ILE A 6 -49.81 26.25 56.44
N ASP A 7 -50.63 26.71 57.37
CA ASP A 7 -51.43 27.94 57.22
C ASP A 7 -50.55 29.21 57.31
N GLN A 8 -49.54 29.23 58.18
CA GLN A 8 -48.56 30.31 58.22
C GLN A 8 -47.71 30.32 56.95
N PHE A 9 -47.19 29.16 56.53
CA PHE A 9 -46.35 29.06 55.34
C PHE A 9 -47.16 29.23 54.04
N SER A 10 -48.40 28.76 53.95
CA SER A 10 -49.26 28.90 52.75
C SER A 10 -49.90 30.28 52.65
N GLY A 11 -50.28 30.89 53.79
CA GLY A 11 -50.72 32.29 53.87
C GLY A 11 -49.59 33.25 53.48
N GLU A 12 -48.36 32.93 53.87
CA GLU A 12 -47.15 33.64 53.47
C GLU A 12 -46.71 33.31 52.03
N CYS A 13 -46.86 32.08 51.52
CA CYS A 13 -46.51 31.65 50.16
C CYS A 13 -47.10 32.53 49.04
N SER A 14 -48.31 33.08 49.24
CA SER A 14 -48.92 33.98 48.26
C SER A 14 -48.21 35.33 48.11
N ASN A 15 -47.47 35.77 49.14
CA ASN A 15 -46.62 36.96 49.13
C ASN A 15 -45.11 36.64 49.08
N PHE A 16 -44.72 35.37 49.29
CA PHE A 16 -43.33 34.93 49.45
C PHE A 16 -42.62 34.55 48.13
N ALA A 17 -43.37 34.36 47.04
CA ALA A 17 -42.85 33.88 45.75
C ALA A 17 -41.79 34.78 45.07
N GLN A 18 -41.38 35.91 45.66
CA GLN A 18 -40.38 36.81 45.09
C GLN A 18 -39.15 37.10 45.97
N LYS A 19 -39.05 36.61 47.23
CA LYS A 19 -37.96 37.03 48.16
C LYS A 19 -37.52 36.04 49.24
N VAL A 20 -37.80 34.74 49.13
CA VAL A 20 -37.30 33.78 50.14
C VAL A 20 -35.86 33.39 49.82
N ASP A 21 -34.95 33.75 50.73
CA ASP A 21 -33.59 33.24 50.75
C ASP A 21 -33.64 31.75 51.11
N VAL A 22 -33.01 30.90 50.29
CA VAL A 22 -32.88 29.46 50.51
C VAL A 22 -32.29 29.17 51.89
N ALA A 23 -31.34 29.99 52.35
CA ALA A 23 -30.76 29.85 53.67
C ALA A 23 -31.80 30.04 54.79
N ASP A 24 -32.74 30.98 54.61
CA ASP A 24 -33.81 31.25 55.59
C ASP A 24 -34.87 30.13 55.57
N PHE A 25 -35.22 29.59 54.40
CA PHE A 25 -36.11 28.41 54.31
C PHE A 25 -35.56 27.22 55.11
N PHE A 26 -34.32 26.82 54.85
CA PHE A 26 -33.71 25.69 55.55
C PHE A 26 -33.45 26.02 57.02
N TYR A 27 -33.19 27.28 57.38
CA TYR A 27 -33.10 27.73 58.77
C TYR A 27 -34.44 27.62 59.50
N GLN A 28 -35.57 27.98 58.89
CA GLN A 28 -36.89 27.81 59.49
C GLN A 28 -37.27 26.34 59.60
N CYS A 29 -37.07 25.53 58.55
CA CYS A 29 -37.27 24.08 58.62
C CYS A 29 -36.44 23.45 59.75
N PHE A 30 -35.22 23.95 59.97
CA PHE A 30 -34.37 23.50 61.07
C PHE A 30 -34.77 24.05 62.44
N LYS A 31 -35.27 25.28 62.54
CA LYS A 31 -35.74 25.86 63.81
C LYS A 31 -36.86 25.01 64.43
N TYR A 32 -37.65 24.34 63.58
CA TYR A 32 -38.68 23.39 63.96
C TYR A 32 -38.24 21.92 63.78
N LEU A 33 -36.93 21.66 63.62
CA LEU A 33 -36.38 20.34 63.25
C LEU A 33 -36.85 19.19 64.14
N PRO A 34 -36.92 19.29 65.49
CA PRO A 34 -37.33 18.15 66.31
C PRO A 34 -38.80 17.74 66.08
N GLU A 35 -39.64 18.70 65.69
CA GLU A 35 -41.06 18.47 65.37
C GLU A 35 -41.21 18.01 63.91
N VAL A 36 -40.40 18.56 63.01
CA VAL A 36 -40.38 18.21 61.58
C VAL A 36 -39.74 16.84 61.31
N GLU A 37 -38.65 16.47 62.00
CA GLU A 37 -38.03 15.14 61.93
C GLU A 37 -39.03 14.07 62.34
N LYS A 38 -39.73 14.26 63.47
CA LYS A 38 -40.77 13.34 63.94
C LYS A 38 -41.91 13.19 62.93
N GLU A 39 -42.37 14.28 62.33
CA GLU A 39 -43.45 14.25 61.34
C GLU A 39 -43.01 13.71 59.98
N ILE A 40 -41.75 13.91 59.56
CA ILE A 40 -41.15 13.27 58.37
C ILE A 40 -41.05 11.75 58.57
N GLU A 41 -40.67 11.31 59.79
CA GLU A 41 -40.59 9.89 60.14
C GLU A 41 -41.96 9.21 60.28
N GLU A 42 -42.98 9.95 60.74
CA GLU A 42 -44.33 9.42 60.97
C GLU A 42 -45.26 9.55 59.74
N ASN A 43 -45.01 10.48 58.81
CA ASN A 43 -45.94 10.77 57.70
C ASN A 43 -45.25 11.20 56.39
N ILE A 44 -45.21 10.28 55.41
CA ILE A 44 -44.61 10.54 54.08
C ILE A 44 -45.26 11.70 53.30
N TYR A 45 -46.50 12.10 53.62
CA TYR A 45 -47.17 13.25 52.99
C TYR A 45 -46.45 14.57 53.30
N VAL A 46 -45.84 14.65 54.48
CA VAL A 46 -44.96 15.75 54.90
C VAL A 46 -43.76 15.85 53.96
N SER A 47 -43.15 14.72 53.62
CA SER A 47 -42.03 14.68 52.66
C SER A 47 -42.45 15.17 51.27
N VAL A 48 -43.63 14.78 50.77
CA VAL A 48 -44.15 15.25 49.48
C VAL A 48 -44.35 16.78 49.48
N ILE A 49 -44.93 17.32 50.55
CA ILE A 49 -45.14 18.77 50.69
C ILE A 49 -43.80 19.50 50.75
N LEU A 50 -42.86 19.04 51.58
CA LEU A 50 -41.55 19.67 51.72
C LEU A 50 -40.78 19.65 50.39
N VAL A 51 -40.82 18.54 49.64
CA VAL A 51 -40.20 18.46 48.32
C VAL A 51 -40.86 19.44 47.35
N ARG A 52 -42.19 19.55 47.33
CA ARG A 52 -42.88 20.56 46.49
C ARG A 52 -42.49 21.98 46.86
N MET A 53 -42.39 22.28 48.16
CA MET A 53 -41.98 23.58 48.64
C MET A 53 -40.55 23.89 48.21
N ILE A 54 -39.66 22.91 48.27
CA ILE A 54 -38.30 23.02 47.74
C ILE A 54 -38.29 23.19 46.22
N GLY A 55 -39.24 22.60 45.49
CA GLY A 55 -39.43 22.84 44.06
C GLY A 55 -39.83 24.28 43.73
N LEU A 56 -40.46 24.99 44.67
CA LEU A 56 -40.82 26.41 44.53
C LEU A 56 -39.68 27.36 44.90
N LEU A 57 -38.60 26.88 45.53
CA LEU A 57 -37.48 27.71 45.92
C LEU A 57 -36.58 28.03 44.72
N HIS A 58 -36.08 29.26 44.71
CA HIS A 58 -35.11 29.70 43.71
C HIS A 58 -33.69 29.40 44.18
N PHE A 59 -33.03 28.43 43.54
CA PHE A 59 -31.64 28.08 43.83
C PHE A 59 -30.67 28.84 42.92
N ASP A 60 -29.72 29.57 43.52
CA ASP A 60 -28.57 30.18 42.84
C ASP A 60 -27.25 29.60 43.41
N GLU A 61 -26.14 29.74 42.67
CA GLU A 61 -24.82 29.19 43.06
C GLU A 61 -24.25 29.76 44.38
N LYS A 62 -24.74 30.92 44.84
CA LYS A 62 -24.32 31.61 46.07
C LYS A 62 -25.13 31.18 47.29
N ASN A 63 -26.18 30.40 47.12
CA ASN A 63 -26.98 29.86 48.22
C ASN A 63 -26.13 28.89 49.06
N THR A 64 -25.52 29.40 50.13
CA THR A 64 -24.75 28.57 51.07
C THR A 64 -25.70 27.91 52.07
N LEU A 65 -25.72 26.58 52.10
CA LEU A 65 -26.40 25.85 53.16
C LEU A 65 -25.58 25.85 54.44
N THR A 66 -26.26 26.00 55.58
CA THR A 66 -25.67 25.70 56.88
C THR A 66 -25.57 24.18 57.06
N GLU A 67 -24.68 23.71 57.93
CA GLU A 67 -24.56 22.29 58.33
C GLU A 67 -25.92 21.68 58.73
N ASN A 68 -26.77 22.51 59.33
CA ASN A 68 -28.14 22.20 59.71
C ASN A 68 -29.08 21.96 58.51
N GLY A 69 -28.96 22.76 57.45
CA GLY A 69 -29.70 22.57 56.21
C GLY A 69 -29.27 21.30 55.48
N ILE A 70 -27.97 21.01 55.49
CA ILE A 70 -27.38 19.76 54.96
C ILE A 70 -27.97 18.54 55.67
N ARG A 71 -28.00 18.54 57.01
CA ARG A 71 -28.61 17.45 57.80
C ARG A 71 -30.10 17.25 57.50
N PHE A 72 -30.87 18.32 57.34
CA PHE A 72 -32.29 18.23 56.98
C PHE A 72 -32.50 17.58 55.60
N ILE A 73 -31.68 17.95 54.61
CA ILE A 73 -31.71 17.37 53.26
C ILE A 73 -31.44 15.88 53.31
N ASP A 74 -30.49 15.44 54.13
CA ASP A 74 -30.20 14.02 54.31
C ASP A 74 -31.37 13.23 54.88
N ILE A 75 -32.01 13.75 55.93
CA ILE A 75 -33.15 13.08 56.57
C ILE A 75 -34.31 12.97 55.58
N LEU A 76 -34.59 14.04 54.83
CA LEU A 76 -35.65 14.05 53.84
C LEU A 76 -35.37 13.10 52.67
N LEU A 77 -34.15 13.12 52.11
CA LEU A 77 -33.77 12.21 51.02
C LEU A 77 -33.70 10.75 51.46
N GLN A 78 -33.21 10.48 52.68
CA GLN A 78 -33.18 9.14 53.25
C GLN A 78 -34.61 8.60 53.44
N ARG A 79 -35.54 9.45 53.92
CA ARG A 79 -36.95 9.06 54.05
C ARG A 79 -37.58 8.75 52.69
N ILE A 80 -37.40 9.62 51.71
CA ILE A 80 -37.91 9.41 50.34
C ILE A 80 -37.33 8.14 49.74
N SER A 81 -36.02 7.90 49.92
CA SER A 81 -35.35 6.68 49.45
C SER A 81 -35.92 5.42 50.10
N ASN A 82 -36.23 5.45 51.40
CA ASN A 82 -36.76 4.29 52.12
C ASN A 82 -38.23 3.99 51.80
N GLU A 83 -39.02 5.00 51.37
CA GLU A 83 -40.46 4.88 51.11
C GLU A 83 -40.86 5.32 49.69
N MET A 84 -39.98 5.13 48.70
CA MET A 84 -40.18 5.62 47.33
C MET A 84 -41.53 5.25 46.72
N GLU A 85 -41.94 3.99 46.86
CA GLU A 85 -43.19 3.51 46.25
C GLU A 85 -44.42 4.22 46.83
N ILE A 86 -44.40 4.49 48.14
CA ILE A 86 -45.47 5.23 48.83
C ILE A 86 -45.38 6.72 48.48
N PHE A 87 -44.16 7.29 48.41
CA PHE A 87 -43.92 8.68 48.06
C PHE A 87 -44.45 9.02 46.66
N PHE A 88 -44.08 8.23 45.65
CA PHE A 88 -44.57 8.38 44.26
C PHE A 88 -46.04 7.99 44.11
N GLY A 89 -46.50 6.93 44.79
CA GLY A 89 -47.90 6.50 44.77
C GLY A 89 -48.90 7.52 45.36
N LYS A 90 -48.42 8.50 46.13
CA LYS A 90 -49.23 9.58 46.71
C LYS A 90 -49.27 10.85 45.85
N MET A 91 -48.49 10.93 44.77
CA MET A 91 -48.46 12.10 43.91
C MET A 91 -49.66 12.14 42.96
N LYS A 92 -50.28 13.31 42.83
CA LYS A 92 -51.21 13.58 41.73
C LYS A 92 -50.41 14.08 40.53
N ASN A 93 -50.88 13.83 39.30
CA ASN A 93 -50.23 14.34 38.08
C ASN A 93 -49.99 15.86 38.09
N THR A 94 -50.84 16.62 38.78
CA THR A 94 -50.68 18.08 38.95
C THR A 94 -49.50 18.47 39.83
N ASP A 95 -49.07 17.58 40.73
CA ASP A 95 -47.99 17.84 41.67
C ASP A 95 -46.63 17.41 41.09
N TRP A 96 -46.63 16.64 40.00
CA TRP A 96 -45.44 16.03 39.39
C TRP A 96 -44.35 17.06 39.10
N LEU A 97 -44.68 18.17 38.44
CA LEU A 97 -43.69 19.19 38.04
C LEU A 97 -42.95 19.79 39.25
N LEU A 98 -43.70 20.15 40.30
CA LEU A 98 -43.13 20.73 41.52
C LEU A 98 -42.34 19.72 42.33
N VAL A 99 -42.79 18.47 42.36
CA VAL A 99 -42.04 17.41 43.04
C VAL A 99 -40.76 17.07 42.27
N THR A 100 -40.80 17.02 40.93
CA THR A 100 -39.60 16.82 40.12
C THR A 100 -38.60 17.95 40.33
N ASP A 101 -39.04 19.22 40.27
CA ASP A 101 -38.15 20.36 40.50
C ASP A 101 -37.55 20.35 41.92
N GLY A 102 -38.35 19.95 42.91
CA GLY A 102 -37.94 19.81 44.30
C GLY A 102 -36.92 18.69 44.53
N LEU A 103 -37.13 17.53 43.93
CA LEU A 103 -36.18 16.43 43.95
C LEU A 103 -34.88 16.82 43.25
N THR A 104 -34.97 17.50 42.10
CA THR A 104 -33.77 17.97 41.41
C THR A 104 -33.00 18.99 42.24
N ASN A 105 -33.69 19.91 42.93
CA ASN A 105 -33.08 20.86 43.85
C ASN A 105 -32.41 20.15 45.04
N LEU A 106 -33.08 19.17 45.65
CA LEU A 106 -32.52 18.39 46.77
C LEU A 106 -31.26 17.62 46.37
N LEU A 107 -31.30 16.94 45.22
CA LEU A 107 -30.16 16.18 44.70
C LEU A 107 -29.01 17.11 44.30
N TRP A 108 -29.31 18.26 43.67
CA TRP A 108 -28.31 19.27 43.32
C TRP A 108 -27.59 19.82 44.57
N LEU A 109 -28.33 20.18 45.61
CA LEU A 109 -27.73 20.60 46.89
C LEU A 109 -26.89 19.48 47.49
N LYS A 110 -27.37 18.24 47.46
CA LYS A 110 -26.59 17.09 47.93
C LYS A 110 -25.28 16.93 47.14
N PHE A 111 -25.28 17.12 45.82
CA PHE A 111 -24.07 17.08 45.00
C PHE A 111 -23.10 18.23 45.29
N GLN A 112 -23.61 19.44 45.55
CA GLN A 112 -22.76 20.61 45.80
C GLN A 112 -22.03 20.53 47.15
N PHE A 113 -22.65 19.94 48.18
CA PHE A 113 -22.15 20.00 49.55
C PHE A 113 -21.51 18.70 50.08
N TYR A 114 -21.69 17.55 49.40
CA TYR A 114 -21.09 16.28 49.84
C TYR A 114 -19.86 15.93 48.99
N HIS A 115 -18.72 15.73 49.66
CA HIS A 115 -17.65 14.90 49.08
C HIS A 115 -18.18 13.45 49.01
N ILE A 116 -18.42 12.99 47.79
CA ILE A 116 -19.08 11.74 47.41
C ILE A 116 -18.64 10.58 48.33
N SER A 117 -19.56 10.16 49.21
CA SER A 117 -19.48 8.89 49.92
C SER A 117 -20.22 7.83 49.09
N PRO A 118 -19.66 6.64 48.84
CA PRO A 118 -20.23 5.61 47.96
C PRO A 118 -21.63 5.09 48.34
N GLU A 119 -22.05 5.26 49.59
CA GLU A 119 -23.25 4.60 50.11
C GLU A 119 -24.57 5.33 49.79
N ASN A 120 -24.54 6.54 49.20
CA ASN A 120 -25.72 7.36 48.94
C ASN A 120 -25.70 8.05 47.56
N ASP A 121 -25.40 7.29 46.50
CA ASP A 121 -25.27 7.81 45.13
C ASP A 121 -26.62 7.94 44.39
N THR A 122 -26.73 8.96 43.53
CA THR A 122 -28.00 9.42 42.92
C THR A 122 -28.49 8.49 41.81
N ILE A 123 -27.60 7.73 41.19
CA ILE A 123 -27.97 6.72 40.21
C ILE A 123 -28.68 5.54 40.88
N THR A 124 -28.30 5.19 42.11
CA THR A 124 -29.02 4.22 42.96
C THR A 124 -30.42 4.71 43.35
N PHE A 125 -30.58 6.03 43.50
CA PHE A 125 -31.89 6.65 43.72
C PHE A 125 -32.76 6.59 42.45
N LEU A 126 -32.20 6.87 41.27
CA LEU A 126 -32.93 6.83 40.00
C LEU A 126 -33.35 5.42 39.58
N SER A 127 -32.48 4.42 39.78
CA SER A 127 -32.77 3.02 39.43
C SER A 127 -33.85 2.37 40.30
N ARG A 128 -34.14 2.96 41.48
CA ARG A 128 -35.15 2.46 42.42
C ARG A 128 -36.53 3.12 42.28
N VAL A 129 -36.70 4.11 41.39
CA VAL A 129 -38.00 4.78 41.16
C VAL A 129 -38.99 3.77 40.56
N PRO A 130 -40.00 3.29 41.33
CA PRO A 130 -40.89 2.24 40.86
C PRO A 130 -41.91 2.81 39.86
N ASN A 131 -42.22 2.09 38.79
CA ASN A 131 -43.34 2.35 37.86
C ASN A 131 -43.33 3.73 37.16
N ALA A 132 -42.16 4.33 36.92
CA ALA A 132 -42.05 5.45 36.00
C ALA A 132 -41.94 4.91 34.55
N ASP A 133 -42.78 5.42 33.64
CA ASP A 133 -42.58 5.26 32.18
C ASP A 133 -41.11 5.64 31.84
N GLN A 134 -40.47 4.94 30.91
CA GLN A 134 -39.12 5.25 30.42
C GLN A 134 -38.96 6.74 30.10
N LYS A 135 -40.03 7.40 29.65
CA LYS A 135 -40.13 8.85 29.44
C LYS A 135 -39.99 9.68 30.72
N GLN A 136 -40.53 9.22 31.85
CA GLN A 136 -40.44 9.88 33.15
C GLN A 136 -39.06 9.69 33.79
N GLN A 137 -38.46 8.50 33.65
CA GLN A 137 -37.07 8.27 34.08
C GLN A 137 -36.10 9.12 33.26
N GLN A 138 -36.29 9.18 31.94
CA GLN A 138 -35.55 10.07 31.04
C GLN A 138 -35.75 11.54 31.42
N GLN A 139 -36.97 11.97 31.73
CA GLN A 139 -37.24 13.35 32.18
C GLN A 139 -36.51 13.69 33.48
N ILE A 140 -36.48 12.78 34.46
CA ILE A 140 -35.76 13.02 35.72
C ILE A 140 -34.25 13.06 35.48
N ALA A 141 -33.72 12.15 34.65
CA ALA A 141 -32.31 12.14 34.26
C ALA A 141 -31.90 13.41 33.49
N ASP A 142 -32.69 13.80 32.49
CA ASP A 142 -32.51 15.03 31.71
C ASP A 142 -32.58 16.26 32.61
N LEU A 143 -33.51 16.30 33.58
CA LEU A 143 -33.63 17.41 34.54
C LEU A 143 -32.44 17.49 35.50
N ILE A 144 -31.98 16.35 36.03
CA ILE A 144 -30.78 16.28 36.89
C ILE A 144 -29.56 16.73 36.10
N ALA A 145 -29.34 16.18 34.92
CA ALA A 145 -28.21 16.52 34.06
C ALA A 145 -28.26 18.00 33.63
N LYS A 146 -29.44 18.54 33.32
CA LYS A 146 -29.65 19.95 32.99
C LYS A 146 -29.36 20.90 34.17
N LYS A 147 -29.54 20.46 35.42
CA LYS A 147 -29.21 21.25 36.62
C LYS A 147 -27.79 21.05 37.14
N SER A 148 -27.16 19.89 36.91
CA SER A 148 -25.72 19.72 37.15
C SER A 148 -24.86 20.46 36.10
N LEU A 149 -25.40 20.69 34.90
CA LEU A 149 -24.81 21.54 33.86
C LEU A 149 -24.68 23.03 34.24
N SER A 150 -25.50 23.53 35.17
CA SER A 150 -25.33 24.90 35.69
C SER A 150 -24.15 25.04 36.66
N SER A 151 -23.48 23.93 37.05
CA SER A 151 -22.26 23.95 37.87
C SER A 151 -21.04 23.52 37.05
N ASN A 152 -20.32 24.48 36.47
CA ASN A 152 -18.96 24.40 35.89
C ASN A 152 -18.58 23.27 34.89
N PHE A 153 -19.44 22.32 34.54
CA PHE A 153 -19.18 21.29 33.53
C PHE A 153 -19.91 21.64 32.23
N ILE A 154 -19.16 21.99 31.18
CA ILE A 154 -19.73 22.31 29.86
C ILE A 154 -19.98 20.99 29.13
N ILE A 155 -21.23 20.56 29.06
CA ILE A 155 -21.65 19.47 28.16
C ILE A 155 -22.81 19.98 27.30
N GLN A 156 -22.66 19.84 25.98
CA GLN A 156 -23.51 20.55 25.01
C GLN A 156 -24.88 19.92 24.81
N GLN A 157 -25.09 18.66 25.22
CA GLN A 157 -26.39 18.01 25.38
C GLN A 157 -26.24 16.87 26.41
N PRO A 158 -26.94 16.92 27.56
CA PRO A 158 -26.83 15.84 28.53
C PRO A 158 -27.46 14.56 27.97
N ASN A 159 -26.66 13.53 27.77
CA ASN A 159 -27.17 12.17 27.55
C ASN A 159 -26.76 11.29 28.75
N TRP A 160 -27.25 10.04 28.80
CA TRP A 160 -26.89 9.11 29.89
C TRP A 160 -25.37 8.91 30.03
N LEU A 161 -24.58 9.11 28.96
CA LEU A 161 -23.11 9.10 29.01
C LEU A 161 -22.58 10.07 30.06
N ASP A 162 -23.15 11.27 30.13
CA ASP A 162 -22.70 12.35 31.00
C ASP A 162 -23.00 12.04 32.46
N LEU A 163 -24.20 11.54 32.75
CA LEU A 163 -24.55 11.02 34.09
C LEU A 163 -23.66 9.84 34.48
N PHE A 164 -23.36 8.94 33.54
CA PHE A 164 -22.41 7.86 33.79
C PHE A 164 -20.98 8.38 33.98
N THR A 165 -20.57 9.50 33.37
CA THR A 165 -19.25 10.11 33.63
C THR A 165 -19.12 10.71 35.03
N MET A 166 -20.24 11.06 35.65
CA MET A 166 -20.27 11.62 36.99
C MET A 166 -20.24 10.57 38.09
N THR A 167 -20.55 9.29 37.79
CA THR A 167 -20.40 8.19 38.75
C THR A 167 -19.04 7.49 38.58
N THR A 168 -18.44 7.12 39.71
CA THR A 168 -17.22 6.31 39.78
C THR A 168 -17.51 4.82 39.99
N ASP A 169 -18.79 4.42 40.09
CA ASP A 169 -19.19 3.03 40.33
C ASP A 169 -19.50 2.32 39.01
N ASP A 170 -18.50 1.63 38.49
CA ASP A 170 -18.62 0.86 37.26
C ASP A 170 -19.61 -0.32 37.36
N ALA A 171 -19.89 -0.86 38.56
CA ALA A 171 -20.89 -1.92 38.74
C ALA A 171 -22.31 -1.41 38.51
N LEU A 172 -22.55 -0.16 38.89
CA LEU A 172 -23.82 0.53 38.70
C LEU A 172 -24.05 0.94 37.24
N ILE A 173 -22.99 1.40 36.55
CA ILE A 173 -23.06 1.69 35.10
C ILE A 173 -23.47 0.43 34.33
N VAL A 174 -22.95 -0.75 34.70
CA VAL A 174 -23.33 -2.04 34.09
C VAL A 174 -24.83 -2.35 34.27
N GLU A 175 -25.41 -2.10 35.44
CA GLU A 175 -26.84 -2.33 35.69
C GLU A 175 -27.73 -1.37 34.87
N CYS A 176 -27.25 -0.15 34.65
CA CYS A 176 -27.97 0.91 33.94
C CYS A 176 -27.78 0.90 32.41
N LEU A 177 -27.05 -0.06 31.84
CA LEU A 177 -26.90 -0.19 30.37
C LEU A 177 -28.23 -0.33 29.61
N HIS A 178 -29.31 -0.73 30.27
CA HIS A 178 -30.67 -0.78 29.70
C HIS A 178 -31.26 0.60 29.37
N LEU A 179 -30.63 1.67 29.80
CA LEU A 179 -31.04 3.05 29.54
C LEU A 179 -30.47 3.57 28.21
N ALA A 180 -29.63 2.77 27.53
CA ALA A 180 -29.12 3.10 26.20
C ALA A 180 -30.25 3.17 25.18
N THR A 181 -30.45 4.33 24.57
CA THR A 181 -31.53 4.56 23.60
C THR A 181 -31.22 4.04 22.20
N THR A 182 -29.95 3.90 21.86
CA THR A 182 -29.50 3.35 20.57
C THR A 182 -28.42 2.30 20.76
N PHE A 183 -28.25 1.44 19.76
CA PHE A 183 -27.19 0.43 19.76
C PHE A 183 -25.80 1.08 19.82
N THR A 184 -25.62 2.21 19.14
CA THR A 184 -24.38 3.00 19.18
C THR A 184 -24.07 3.50 20.59
N ASP A 185 -25.06 4.04 21.29
CA ASP A 185 -24.89 4.49 22.67
C ASP A 185 -24.44 3.31 23.56
N TYR A 186 -25.08 2.15 23.40
CA TYR A 186 -24.72 0.94 24.13
C TYR A 186 -23.26 0.54 23.90
N ILE A 187 -22.79 0.52 22.64
CA ILE A 187 -21.41 0.16 22.30
C ILE A 187 -20.42 1.15 22.91
N MET A 188 -20.71 2.45 22.85
CA MET A 188 -19.87 3.47 23.49
C MET A 188 -19.81 3.29 25.01
N TYR A 189 -20.92 2.93 25.67
CA TYR A 189 -20.95 2.64 27.11
C TYR A 189 -20.15 1.38 27.46
N ALA A 190 -20.30 0.32 26.68
CA ALA A 190 -19.56 -0.92 26.87
C ALA A 190 -18.05 -0.73 26.70
N GLU A 191 -17.61 0.01 25.68
CA GLU A 191 -16.19 0.34 25.47
C GLU A 191 -15.59 1.07 26.67
N ARG A 192 -16.32 2.05 27.22
CA ARG A 192 -15.85 2.78 28.41
C ARG A 192 -15.70 1.85 29.61
N LEU A 193 -16.70 1.02 29.88
CA LEU A 193 -16.70 0.06 30.98
C LEU A 193 -15.56 -0.95 30.88
N LEU A 194 -15.25 -1.42 29.67
CA LEU A 194 -14.12 -2.32 29.43
C LEU A 194 -12.77 -1.67 29.76
N ASN A 195 -12.64 -0.37 29.54
CA ASN A 195 -11.40 0.36 29.77
C ASN A 195 -11.11 0.61 31.27
N THR A 196 -12.10 0.58 32.16
CA THR A 196 -11.87 0.85 33.59
C THR A 196 -11.34 -0.36 34.37
N LYS A 197 -11.64 -1.59 33.93
CA LYS A 197 -11.18 -2.88 34.50
C LYS A 197 -11.43 -3.06 36.01
N THR A 198 -12.34 -2.30 36.62
CA THR A 198 -12.60 -2.32 38.08
C THR A 198 -13.60 -3.40 38.51
N VAL A 199 -14.49 -3.85 37.61
CA VAL A 199 -15.57 -4.79 37.93
C VAL A 199 -15.18 -6.22 37.52
N PRO A 200 -15.25 -7.20 38.45
CA PRO A 200 -15.10 -8.61 38.11
C PRO A 200 -16.16 -9.06 37.10
N ASP A 201 -15.76 -9.87 36.13
CA ASP A 201 -16.65 -10.46 35.11
C ASP A 201 -17.43 -9.42 34.28
N ILE A 202 -16.90 -8.19 34.15
CA ILE A 202 -17.57 -7.08 33.43
C ILE A 202 -17.98 -7.45 32.01
N GLN A 203 -17.16 -8.25 31.31
CA GLN A 203 -17.47 -8.75 29.97
C GLN A 203 -18.74 -9.62 29.97
N GLU A 204 -18.89 -10.51 30.95
CA GLU A 204 -20.05 -11.40 31.03
C GLU A 204 -21.32 -10.62 31.37
N LYS A 205 -21.22 -9.64 32.26
CA LYS A 205 -22.36 -8.79 32.60
C LYS A 205 -22.80 -7.91 31.43
N ILE A 206 -21.85 -7.32 30.70
CA ILE A 206 -22.16 -6.56 29.47
C ILE A 206 -22.81 -7.50 28.45
N ALA A 207 -22.22 -8.65 28.17
CA ALA A 207 -22.77 -9.62 27.20
C ALA A 207 -24.20 -10.06 27.54
N ASN A 208 -24.45 -10.43 28.80
CA ASN A 208 -25.78 -10.83 29.26
C ASN A 208 -26.80 -9.69 29.16
N LYS A 209 -26.37 -8.45 29.39
CA LYS A 209 -27.26 -7.29 29.28
C LYS A 209 -27.56 -6.93 27.83
N LEU A 210 -26.57 -7.02 26.94
CA LEU A 210 -26.78 -6.85 25.50
C LEU A 210 -27.75 -7.90 24.97
N GLN A 211 -27.55 -9.15 25.37
CA GLN A 211 -28.42 -10.29 25.04
C GLN A 211 -29.88 -10.00 25.43
N GLN A 212 -30.12 -9.58 26.68
CA GLN A 212 -31.46 -9.21 27.16
C GLN A 212 -32.08 -8.09 26.31
N LEU A 213 -31.35 -7.01 26.03
CA LEU A 213 -31.88 -5.86 25.29
C LEU A 213 -32.18 -6.19 23.83
N ILE A 214 -31.41 -7.10 23.22
CA ILE A 214 -31.68 -7.61 21.87
C ILE A 214 -32.94 -8.48 21.86
N GLU A 215 -33.11 -9.39 22.84
CA GLU A 215 -34.31 -10.21 22.97
C GLU A 215 -35.58 -9.36 23.17
N GLU A 216 -35.46 -8.24 23.87
CA GLU A 216 -36.54 -7.27 24.10
C GLU A 216 -36.80 -6.35 22.89
N ASN A 217 -36.05 -6.47 21.79
CA ASN A 217 -36.05 -5.56 20.64
C ASN A 217 -35.86 -4.07 21.04
N HIS A 218 -35.02 -3.81 22.03
CA HIS A 218 -34.77 -2.47 22.53
C HIS A 218 -34.10 -1.56 21.49
N PHE A 219 -33.30 -2.14 20.60
CA PHE A 219 -32.54 -1.41 19.57
C PHE A 219 -33.07 -1.66 18.16
N GLU A 220 -33.21 -0.59 17.36
CA GLU A 220 -33.30 -0.72 15.91
C GLU A 220 -31.89 -0.92 15.34
N ILE A 221 -31.59 -2.13 14.85
CA ILE A 221 -30.30 -2.40 14.21
C ILE A 221 -30.35 -1.91 12.76
N THR A 222 -29.44 -0.98 12.42
CA THR A 222 -29.28 -0.45 11.07
C THR A 222 -27.92 -0.85 10.48
N LEU A 223 -27.74 -0.70 9.17
CA LEU A 223 -26.45 -0.95 8.51
C LEU A 223 -25.33 -0.06 9.05
N GLU A 224 -25.65 1.19 9.39
CA GLU A 224 -24.70 2.15 9.97
C GLU A 224 -24.28 1.72 11.38
N ASN A 225 -25.23 1.23 12.20
CA ASN A 225 -24.95 0.69 13.53
C ASN A 225 -24.03 -0.54 13.45
N ILE A 226 -24.27 -1.44 12.49
CA ILE A 226 -23.43 -2.63 12.26
C ILE A 226 -22.02 -2.22 11.83
N LEU A 227 -21.90 -1.26 10.91
CA LEU A 227 -20.61 -0.84 10.38
C LEU A 227 -19.76 -0.12 11.44
N LEU A 228 -20.40 0.75 12.23
CA LEU A 228 -19.77 1.45 13.35
C LEU A 228 -19.32 0.46 14.44
N PHE A 229 -20.14 -0.55 14.72
CA PHE A 229 -19.78 -1.66 15.62
C PHE A 229 -18.52 -2.40 15.16
N PHE A 230 -18.41 -2.73 13.87
CA PHE A 230 -17.23 -3.38 13.33
C PHE A 230 -15.99 -2.47 13.26
N GLN A 231 -16.18 -1.17 13.03
CA GLN A 231 -15.10 -0.19 13.11
C GLN A 231 -14.54 -0.08 14.53
N SER A 232 -15.41 -0.01 15.54
CA SER A 232 -15.03 -0.04 16.96
C SER A 232 -14.20 -1.28 17.31
N LEU A 233 -14.57 -2.45 16.79
CA LEU A 233 -13.78 -3.67 16.96
C LEU A 233 -12.37 -3.56 16.38
N GLN A 234 -12.21 -2.89 15.24
CA GLN A 234 -10.91 -2.74 14.58
C GLN A 234 -10.01 -1.68 15.22
N THR A 235 -10.58 -0.55 15.68
CA THR A 235 -9.81 0.56 16.25
C THR A 235 -9.36 0.28 17.68
N ASN A 236 -10.16 -0.44 18.46
CA ASN A 236 -9.93 -0.60 19.90
C ASN A 236 -9.48 -2.01 20.32
N CYS A 237 -9.43 -2.97 19.39
CA CYS A 237 -9.13 -4.41 19.54
C CYS A 237 -8.48 -4.86 20.88
N THR A 238 -9.26 -4.81 21.96
CA THR A 238 -9.02 -5.56 23.19
C THR A 238 -9.76 -6.87 23.04
N ASP A 239 -9.10 -8.02 23.27
CA ASP A 239 -9.69 -9.37 23.27
C ASP A 239 -11.04 -9.44 24.03
N ASP A 240 -11.20 -8.53 25.00
CA ASP A 240 -12.37 -8.30 25.83
C ASP A 240 -13.69 -8.03 25.06
N LEU A 241 -13.65 -7.29 23.94
CA LEU A 241 -14.84 -6.95 23.14
C LEU A 241 -15.27 -8.14 22.26
N CYS A 242 -14.31 -8.89 21.73
CA CYS A 242 -14.56 -10.16 21.05
C CYS A 242 -15.18 -11.20 22.00
N ASN A 243 -14.72 -11.27 23.25
CA ASN A 243 -15.28 -12.17 24.26
C ASN A 243 -16.74 -11.83 24.61
N ILE A 244 -17.11 -10.54 24.65
CA ILE A 244 -18.52 -10.13 24.85
C ILE A 244 -19.40 -10.65 23.71
N ILE A 245 -18.89 -10.56 22.48
CA ILE A 245 -19.60 -10.99 21.27
C ILE A 245 -19.82 -12.49 21.28
N GLU A 246 -18.78 -13.26 21.55
CA GLU A 246 -18.88 -14.72 21.62
C GLU A 246 -19.86 -15.19 22.71
N LYS A 247 -20.01 -14.40 23.79
CA LYS A 247 -20.98 -14.66 24.87
C LYS A 247 -22.41 -14.22 24.53
N CYS A 248 -22.62 -13.31 23.58
CA CYS A 248 -23.96 -12.86 23.17
C CYS A 248 -24.50 -13.71 22.01
N GLN A 249 -25.25 -14.77 22.33
CA GLN A 249 -25.67 -15.80 21.37
C GLN A 249 -26.67 -15.31 20.31
N GLU A 250 -27.51 -14.32 20.61
CA GLU A 250 -28.53 -13.82 19.67
C GLU A 250 -28.02 -12.69 18.77
N LEU A 251 -26.95 -11.98 19.14
CA LEU A 251 -26.41 -10.89 18.32
C LEU A 251 -26.04 -11.35 16.88
N PRO A 252 -25.37 -12.51 16.66
CA PRO A 252 -25.17 -13.05 15.32
C PRO A 252 -26.47 -13.28 14.55
N SER A 253 -27.50 -13.81 15.21
CA SER A 253 -28.79 -14.16 14.59
C SER A 253 -29.52 -12.89 14.11
N VAL A 254 -29.49 -11.83 14.92
CA VAL A 254 -30.14 -10.55 14.60
C VAL A 254 -29.38 -9.78 13.53
N ILE A 255 -28.04 -9.70 13.60
CA ILE A 255 -27.22 -9.08 12.55
C ILE A 255 -27.44 -9.81 11.22
N ALA A 256 -27.41 -11.14 11.22
CA ALA A 256 -27.64 -11.93 10.02
C ALA A 256 -29.07 -11.75 9.49
N ASN A 257 -30.08 -11.74 10.34
CA ASN A 257 -31.47 -11.49 9.94
C ASN A 257 -31.67 -10.11 9.32
N TYR A 258 -31.05 -9.07 9.88
CA TYR A 258 -31.11 -7.72 9.31
C TYR A 258 -30.44 -7.68 7.94
N LEU A 259 -29.18 -8.13 7.89
CA LEU A 259 -28.37 -8.15 6.67
C LEU A 259 -29.09 -8.96 5.58
N ASN A 260 -29.58 -10.16 5.87
CA ASN A 260 -30.32 -10.98 4.89
C ASN A 260 -31.63 -10.33 4.38
N LYS A 261 -32.21 -9.37 5.11
CA LYS A 261 -33.46 -8.68 4.73
C LYS A 261 -33.24 -7.29 4.14
N VAL A 262 -32.05 -6.71 4.26
CA VAL A 262 -31.81 -5.31 3.88
C VAL A 262 -32.00 -5.11 2.37
N ARG A 263 -32.85 -4.15 2.00
CA ARG A 263 -33.02 -3.76 0.59
C ARG A 263 -31.97 -2.73 0.23
N ILE A 264 -30.99 -3.15 -0.57
CA ILE A 264 -29.90 -2.28 -1.00
C ILE A 264 -30.39 -1.32 -2.09
N ASN A 265 -30.52 -0.03 -1.79
CA ASN A 265 -31.08 0.96 -2.68
C ASN A 265 -30.05 1.89 -3.36
N ASP A 266 -28.78 1.86 -2.93
CA ASP A 266 -27.69 2.63 -3.53
C ASP A 266 -26.33 1.88 -3.46
N ILE A 267 -25.32 2.42 -4.15
CA ILE A 267 -23.98 1.84 -4.22
C ILE A 267 -23.17 2.00 -2.92
N ASN A 268 -23.50 2.98 -2.08
CA ASN A 268 -22.82 3.21 -0.81
C ASN A 268 -23.19 2.11 0.19
N GLN A 269 -24.47 1.74 0.26
CA GLN A 269 -24.94 0.60 1.05
C GLN A 269 -24.26 -0.70 0.62
N LEU A 270 -24.10 -0.90 -0.68
CA LEU A 270 -23.33 -2.02 -1.23
C LEU A 270 -21.86 -1.97 -0.76
N ASN A 271 -21.20 -0.83 -0.86
CA ASN A 271 -19.82 -0.68 -0.40
C ASN A 271 -19.68 -0.93 1.11
N SER A 272 -20.62 -0.46 1.92
CA SER A 272 -20.70 -0.72 3.35
C SER A 272 -20.84 -2.21 3.66
N ILE A 273 -21.73 -2.92 2.96
CA ILE A 273 -21.89 -4.37 3.07
C ILE A 273 -20.61 -5.10 2.65
N ARG A 274 -19.98 -4.67 1.54
CA ARG A 274 -18.69 -5.22 1.10
C ARG A 274 -17.65 -5.06 2.21
N GLN A 275 -17.56 -3.87 2.80
CA GLN A 275 -16.62 -3.57 3.87
C GLN A 275 -16.83 -4.50 5.06
N ILE A 276 -18.08 -4.65 5.52
CA ILE A 276 -18.46 -5.58 6.60
C ILE A 276 -18.04 -7.02 6.27
N LEU A 277 -18.34 -7.48 5.05
CA LEU A 277 -18.09 -8.87 4.66
C LEU A 277 -16.62 -9.19 4.36
N THR A 278 -15.79 -8.20 4.03
CA THR A 278 -14.38 -8.46 3.66
C THR A 278 -13.35 -7.91 4.61
N GLU A 279 -13.53 -6.69 5.12
CA GLU A 279 -12.54 -6.04 5.99
C GLU A 279 -12.79 -6.40 7.45
N TYR A 280 -14.04 -6.71 7.80
CA TYR A 280 -14.48 -7.00 9.16
C TYR A 280 -14.98 -8.43 9.36
N TYR A 281 -14.53 -9.36 8.51
CA TYR A 281 -15.07 -10.72 8.54
C TYR A 281 -14.79 -11.44 9.86
N ASN A 282 -15.85 -11.69 10.64
CA ASN A 282 -15.83 -12.55 11.82
C ASN A 282 -16.74 -13.77 11.56
N PRO A 283 -16.20 -15.01 11.53
CA PRO A 283 -16.97 -16.21 11.23
C PRO A 283 -18.17 -16.45 12.16
N PHE A 284 -18.03 -16.09 13.45
CA PHE A 284 -19.08 -16.26 14.44
C PHE A 284 -20.27 -15.32 14.20
N LEU A 285 -20.00 -14.06 13.86
CA LEU A 285 -21.04 -13.05 13.59
C LEU A 285 -21.65 -13.15 12.20
N LEU A 286 -20.84 -13.43 11.19
CA LEU A 286 -21.21 -13.28 9.78
C LEU A 286 -21.38 -14.62 9.06
N GLY A 287 -21.12 -15.76 9.73
CA GLY A 287 -21.24 -17.10 9.15
C GLY A 287 -22.66 -17.46 8.71
N SER A 288 -23.69 -16.86 9.33
CA SER A 288 -25.11 -17.08 9.02
C SER A 288 -25.67 -16.13 7.95
N ILE A 289 -24.83 -15.26 7.37
CA ILE A 289 -25.25 -14.35 6.29
C ILE A 289 -25.34 -15.10 4.97
N ILE A 290 -26.50 -14.97 4.31
CA ILE A 290 -26.77 -15.52 2.99
C ILE A 290 -26.10 -14.63 1.94
N LYS A 291 -24.77 -14.76 1.81
CA LYS A 291 -23.92 -14.02 0.86
C LYS A 291 -24.46 -14.06 -0.58
N THR A 292 -25.14 -15.15 -0.96
CA THR A 292 -25.75 -15.36 -2.27
C THR A 292 -26.84 -14.34 -2.61
N GLN A 293 -27.63 -13.91 -1.64
CA GLN A 293 -28.75 -12.99 -1.85
C GLN A 293 -28.28 -11.58 -2.21
N TYR A 294 -27.12 -11.18 -1.68
CA TYR A 294 -26.46 -9.92 -2.03
C TYR A 294 -25.99 -9.91 -3.47
N ILE A 295 -25.34 -11.00 -3.91
CA ILE A 295 -24.89 -11.17 -5.29
C ILE A 295 -26.09 -11.10 -6.24
N ILE A 296 -27.18 -11.81 -5.93
CA ILE A 296 -28.42 -11.76 -6.74
C ILE A 296 -28.96 -10.32 -6.80
N THR A 297 -28.98 -9.59 -5.69
CA THR A 297 -29.44 -8.19 -5.64
C THR A 297 -28.56 -7.26 -6.48
N LEU A 298 -27.23 -7.44 -6.38
CA LEU A 298 -26.20 -6.75 -7.17
C LEU A 298 -26.37 -6.99 -8.67
N LEU A 299 -26.70 -8.23 -9.02
CA LEU A 299 -26.82 -8.70 -10.38
C LEU A 299 -28.13 -8.32 -11.04
N THR A 300 -29.21 -8.20 -10.27
CA THR A 300 -30.55 -7.88 -10.80
C THR A 300 -30.84 -6.39 -10.89
N ARG A 301 -30.13 -5.53 -10.14
CA ARG A 301 -30.36 -4.07 -10.16
C ARG A 301 -29.43 -3.37 -11.17
N HIS A 302 -29.89 -3.30 -12.42
CA HIS A 302 -29.22 -2.62 -13.54
C HIS A 302 -29.00 -1.11 -13.35
N SER A 303 -29.59 -0.48 -12.34
CA SER A 303 -29.58 0.98 -12.13
C SER A 303 -28.34 1.51 -11.41
N PHE A 304 -27.44 0.67 -10.93
CA PHE A 304 -26.36 1.11 -10.03
C PHE A 304 -25.13 1.72 -10.70
N THR A 305 -25.01 1.70 -12.02
CA THR A 305 -23.70 1.99 -12.63
C THR A 305 -23.78 2.84 -13.90
N LYS A 306 -23.11 4.00 -13.85
CA LYS A 306 -22.64 4.74 -15.03
C LYS A 306 -21.46 3.97 -15.64
N SER A 307 -21.36 3.96 -16.97
CA SER A 307 -20.55 3.08 -17.83
C SER A 307 -19.02 3.06 -17.66
N GLY A 308 -18.44 3.64 -16.61
CA GLY A 308 -16.97 3.76 -16.45
C GLY A 308 -16.32 2.90 -15.36
N GLU A 309 -17.06 2.50 -14.32
CA GLU A 309 -16.51 1.80 -13.15
C GLU A 309 -17.04 0.37 -12.99
N LEU A 310 -17.82 -0.14 -13.95
CA LEU A 310 -18.42 -1.47 -13.85
C LEU A 310 -17.36 -2.57 -13.72
N GLY A 311 -16.34 -2.58 -14.57
CA GLY A 311 -15.34 -3.66 -14.58
C GLY A 311 -14.62 -3.84 -13.25
N THR A 312 -14.15 -2.75 -12.64
CA THR A 312 -13.44 -2.77 -11.35
C THR A 312 -14.38 -3.10 -10.20
N PHE A 313 -15.61 -2.58 -10.23
CA PHE A 313 -16.65 -2.91 -9.25
C PHE A 313 -16.97 -4.41 -9.27
N TYR A 314 -17.29 -4.98 -10.43
CA TYR A 314 -17.59 -6.42 -10.55
C TYR A 314 -16.38 -7.30 -10.22
N THR A 315 -15.16 -6.88 -10.56
CA THR A 315 -13.92 -7.61 -10.18
C THR A 315 -13.73 -7.66 -8.66
N LYS A 316 -13.94 -6.53 -7.97
CA LYS A 316 -13.85 -6.48 -6.50
C LYS A 316 -14.88 -7.39 -5.85
N TRP A 317 -16.14 -7.35 -6.29
CA TRP A 317 -17.21 -8.21 -5.75
C TRP A 317 -17.04 -9.69 -6.10
N PHE A 318 -16.47 -10.00 -7.26
CA PHE A 318 -16.07 -11.36 -7.63
C PHE A 318 -15.07 -11.92 -6.61
N ASN A 319 -14.06 -11.15 -6.23
CA ASN A 319 -13.14 -11.51 -5.16
C ASN A 319 -13.85 -11.76 -3.83
N CYS A 320 -14.67 -10.80 -3.40
CA CYS A 320 -15.30 -10.81 -2.09
C CYS A 320 -16.17 -12.05 -1.85
N PHE A 321 -16.81 -12.59 -2.89
CA PHE A 321 -17.79 -13.66 -2.71
C PHE A 321 -17.35 -15.03 -3.24
N LEU A 322 -16.57 -15.05 -4.33
CA LEU A 322 -16.21 -16.30 -5.01
C LEU A 322 -14.77 -16.75 -4.68
N CYS A 323 -13.95 -15.87 -4.09
CA CYS A 323 -12.56 -16.16 -3.70
C CYS A 323 -12.35 -16.12 -2.17
N ASP A 324 -13.43 -16.12 -1.39
CA ASP A 324 -13.39 -16.00 0.07
C ASP A 324 -12.86 -17.30 0.73
N PRO A 325 -11.85 -17.23 1.63
CA PRO A 325 -11.23 -18.39 2.26
C PRO A 325 -12.11 -19.21 3.22
N TYR A 326 -13.38 -18.86 3.46
CA TYR A 326 -14.22 -19.52 4.46
C TYR A 326 -15.34 -20.42 3.92
N HIS A 327 -15.32 -20.78 2.63
CA HIS A 327 -16.26 -21.77 2.10
C HIS A 327 -15.87 -23.19 2.56
N ASP A 328 -16.71 -23.81 3.37
CA ASP A 328 -16.59 -25.22 3.71
C ASP A 328 -16.97 -26.02 2.47
N ASN A 329 -16.13 -26.99 2.05
CA ASN A 329 -16.30 -27.78 0.82
C ASN A 329 -17.54 -28.73 0.84
N THR A 330 -18.73 -28.22 1.16
CA THR A 330 -19.99 -28.94 1.12
C THR A 330 -20.51 -28.99 -0.30
N LYS A 331 -21.26 -30.06 -0.60
CA LYS A 331 -21.89 -30.25 -1.91
C LYS A 331 -22.90 -29.13 -2.22
N GLU A 332 -23.60 -28.64 -1.20
CA GLU A 332 -24.58 -27.55 -1.31
C GLU A 332 -23.90 -26.23 -1.70
N GLU A 333 -22.74 -25.89 -1.12
CA GLU A 333 -22.01 -24.68 -1.49
C GLU A 333 -21.44 -24.73 -2.91
N THR A 334 -21.06 -25.91 -3.41
CA THR A 334 -20.63 -26.08 -4.80
C THR A 334 -21.79 -25.85 -5.79
N GLU A 335 -22.99 -26.35 -5.47
CA GLU A 335 -24.20 -26.12 -6.26
C GLU A 335 -24.60 -24.64 -6.24
N ILE A 336 -24.45 -23.99 -5.08
CA ILE A 336 -24.66 -22.55 -4.91
C ILE A 336 -23.64 -21.74 -5.72
N PHE A 337 -22.35 -22.08 -5.66
CA PHE A 337 -21.30 -21.43 -6.45
C PHE A 337 -21.61 -21.53 -7.94
N GLN A 338 -22.01 -22.71 -8.42
CA GLN A 338 -22.40 -22.91 -9.81
C GLN A 338 -23.62 -22.07 -10.19
N TYR A 339 -24.63 -22.02 -9.32
CA TYR A 339 -25.82 -21.17 -9.52
C TYR A 339 -25.44 -19.68 -9.59
N LEU A 340 -24.68 -19.18 -8.63
CA LEU A 340 -24.22 -17.80 -8.58
C LEU A 340 -23.38 -17.43 -9.81
N LEU A 341 -22.44 -18.30 -10.16
CA LEU A 341 -21.61 -18.13 -11.35
C LEU A 341 -22.47 -18.10 -12.61
N SER A 342 -23.45 -18.99 -12.73
CA SER A 342 -24.37 -19.02 -13.88
C SER A 342 -25.20 -17.75 -13.99
N GLU A 343 -25.68 -17.21 -12.88
CA GLU A 343 -26.50 -15.99 -12.85
C GLU A 343 -25.64 -14.75 -13.10
N TRP A 344 -24.41 -14.73 -12.55
CA TRP A 344 -23.42 -13.70 -12.81
C TRP A 344 -23.09 -13.60 -14.29
N LEU A 345 -22.81 -14.75 -14.90
CA LEU A 345 -22.57 -14.89 -16.33
C LEU A 345 -23.79 -14.47 -17.16
N ARG A 346 -25.02 -14.83 -16.73
CA ARG A 346 -26.25 -14.39 -17.38
C ARG A 346 -26.32 -12.86 -17.44
N GLN A 347 -25.99 -12.16 -16.35
CA GLN A 347 -26.00 -10.69 -16.36
C GLN A 347 -24.93 -10.09 -17.26
N ILE A 348 -23.74 -10.68 -17.28
CA ILE A 348 -22.66 -10.25 -18.16
C ILE A 348 -23.07 -10.38 -19.63
N THR A 349 -23.84 -11.42 -20.01
CA THR A 349 -24.35 -11.52 -21.40
C THR A 349 -25.31 -10.39 -21.79
N LEU A 350 -25.99 -9.79 -20.81
CA LEU A 350 -26.94 -8.71 -21.05
C LEU A 350 -26.23 -7.35 -21.20
N ASN A 351 -24.97 -7.21 -20.75
CA ASN A 351 -24.22 -5.96 -20.84
C ASN A 351 -22.82 -6.16 -21.44
N ARG A 352 -22.66 -5.68 -22.67
CA ARG A 352 -21.43 -5.82 -23.47
C ARG A 352 -20.22 -5.10 -22.88
N GLU A 353 -20.40 -3.95 -22.23
CA GLU A 353 -19.30 -3.17 -21.64
C GLU A 353 -18.67 -3.94 -20.48
N ILE A 354 -19.50 -4.51 -19.60
CA ILE A 354 -19.05 -5.38 -18.50
C ILE A 354 -18.22 -6.54 -19.03
N TYR A 355 -18.70 -7.16 -20.10
CA TYR A 355 -18.03 -8.32 -20.66
C TYR A 355 -16.63 -8.00 -21.19
N SER A 356 -16.49 -6.88 -21.91
CA SER A 356 -15.19 -6.40 -22.39
C SER A 356 -14.21 -6.17 -21.23
N ASP A 357 -14.65 -5.45 -20.18
CA ASP A 357 -13.78 -5.14 -19.03
C ASP A 357 -13.40 -6.40 -18.24
N LEU A 358 -14.32 -7.35 -18.11
CA LEU A 358 -14.08 -8.62 -17.44
C LEU A 358 -13.04 -9.47 -18.18
N ILE A 359 -13.12 -9.54 -19.52
CA ILE A 359 -12.13 -10.26 -20.31
C ILE A 359 -10.76 -9.57 -20.23
N LYS A 360 -10.72 -8.23 -20.13
CA LYS A 360 -9.46 -7.49 -19.88
C LYS A 360 -8.84 -7.85 -18.52
N SER A 361 -9.67 -8.12 -17.51
CA SER A 361 -9.26 -8.52 -16.16
C SER A 361 -9.15 -10.05 -15.97
N ILE A 362 -9.25 -10.86 -17.04
CA ILE A 362 -9.39 -12.32 -16.91
C ILE A 362 -8.18 -12.98 -16.25
N ASP A 363 -6.96 -12.48 -16.52
CA ASP A 363 -5.74 -13.00 -15.91
C ASP A 363 -5.79 -12.83 -14.38
N ILE A 364 -6.17 -11.64 -13.92
CA ILE A 364 -6.30 -11.30 -12.50
C ILE A 364 -7.37 -12.18 -11.86
N LEU A 365 -8.54 -12.31 -12.51
CA LEU A 365 -9.64 -13.13 -11.98
C LEU A 365 -9.26 -14.61 -11.85
N ILE A 366 -8.54 -15.18 -12.82
CA ILE A 366 -8.07 -16.57 -12.74
C ILE A 366 -7.00 -16.71 -11.67
N GLU A 367 -6.04 -15.80 -11.59
CA GLU A 367 -4.99 -15.82 -10.57
C GLU A 367 -5.58 -15.74 -9.16
N MET A 368 -6.62 -14.93 -8.96
CA MET A 368 -7.33 -14.83 -7.68
C MET A 368 -8.01 -16.15 -7.31
N LEU A 369 -8.71 -16.79 -8.26
CA LEU A 369 -9.30 -18.12 -8.04
C LEU A 369 -8.23 -19.18 -7.74
N GLU A 370 -7.12 -19.19 -8.48
CA GLU A 370 -6.00 -20.13 -8.28
C GLU A 370 -5.31 -19.94 -6.91
N ASN A 371 -5.16 -18.70 -6.46
CA ASN A 371 -4.64 -18.38 -5.13
C ASN A 371 -5.59 -18.85 -4.01
N THR A 372 -6.89 -18.91 -4.29
CA THR A 372 -7.90 -19.44 -3.37
C THR A 372 -7.88 -20.97 -3.36
N GLU A 373 -7.73 -21.61 -4.52
CA GLU A 373 -7.56 -23.08 -4.67
C GLU A 373 -6.40 -23.60 -3.80
N ASN A 374 -5.27 -22.88 -3.80
CA ASN A 374 -4.06 -23.26 -3.04
C ASN A 374 -4.22 -23.17 -1.51
N LYS A 375 -5.14 -22.34 -1.01
CA LYS A 375 -5.33 -22.14 0.44
C LYS A 375 -6.34 -23.14 1.05
N ASN A 376 -7.34 -23.57 0.28
CA ASN A 376 -8.52 -24.24 0.81
C ASN A 376 -8.75 -25.69 0.33
N ASN A 377 -7.79 -26.28 -0.42
CA ASN A 377 -7.98 -27.59 -1.08
C ASN A 377 -9.25 -27.64 -1.95
N VAL A 378 -9.68 -26.50 -2.50
CA VAL A 378 -10.82 -26.45 -3.42
C VAL A 378 -10.39 -27.14 -4.72
N PRO A 379 -11.19 -28.08 -5.27
CA PRO A 379 -10.82 -28.79 -6.49
C PRO A 379 -10.63 -27.81 -7.66
N SER A 380 -9.70 -28.11 -8.57
CA SER A 380 -9.50 -27.48 -9.90
C SER A 380 -10.77 -27.29 -10.77
N LEU A 381 -11.92 -27.76 -10.28
CA LEU A 381 -13.23 -27.71 -10.88
C LEU A 381 -13.77 -26.27 -10.96
N CYS A 382 -13.54 -25.40 -9.97
CA CYS A 382 -14.12 -24.05 -9.95
C CYS A 382 -13.54 -23.14 -11.04
N VAL A 383 -12.20 -23.09 -11.18
CA VAL A 383 -11.54 -22.38 -12.29
C VAL A 383 -12.01 -22.93 -13.63
N ASN A 384 -12.13 -24.25 -13.75
CA ASN A 384 -12.60 -24.88 -14.99
C ASN A 384 -14.05 -24.54 -15.32
N ILE A 385 -14.98 -24.55 -14.34
CA ILE A 385 -16.37 -24.17 -14.55
C ILE A 385 -16.45 -22.69 -14.97
N PHE A 386 -15.71 -21.80 -14.29
CA PHE A 386 -15.63 -20.37 -14.63
C PHE A 386 -15.15 -20.16 -16.07
N LEU A 387 -14.00 -20.76 -16.42
CA LEU A 387 -13.43 -20.70 -17.77
C LEU A 387 -14.41 -21.23 -18.82
N GLN A 388 -14.96 -22.43 -18.61
CA GLN A 388 -15.89 -23.04 -19.56
C GLN A 388 -17.12 -22.19 -19.78
N SER A 389 -17.63 -21.56 -18.72
CA SER A 389 -18.86 -20.79 -18.81
C SER A 389 -18.61 -19.43 -19.48
N ILE A 390 -17.51 -18.72 -19.16
CA ILE A 390 -17.11 -17.51 -19.89
C ILE A 390 -16.87 -17.79 -21.37
N LEU A 391 -16.17 -18.86 -21.70
CA LEU A 391 -15.90 -19.23 -23.08
C LEU A 391 -17.19 -19.64 -23.80
N THR A 392 -18.09 -20.34 -23.11
CA THR A 392 -19.39 -20.68 -23.69
C THR A 392 -20.19 -19.42 -24.01
N LEU A 393 -20.17 -18.40 -23.14
CA LEU A 393 -20.74 -17.09 -23.47
C LEU A 393 -20.04 -16.42 -24.66
N TYR A 394 -18.71 -16.48 -24.69
CA TYR A 394 -17.87 -15.89 -25.74
C TYR A 394 -18.25 -16.41 -27.12
N PHE A 395 -18.38 -17.74 -27.24
CA PHE A 395 -18.62 -18.40 -28.52
C PHE A 395 -20.10 -18.58 -28.86
N ASN A 396 -21.02 -18.56 -27.88
CA ASN A 396 -22.46 -18.63 -28.14
C ASN A 396 -23.12 -17.27 -28.33
N GLY A 397 -22.46 -16.18 -27.90
CA GLY A 397 -22.95 -14.84 -28.15
C GLY A 397 -23.05 -14.58 -29.66
N LYS A 398 -24.16 -14.01 -30.12
CA LYS A 398 -24.34 -13.55 -31.53
C LYS A 398 -23.43 -12.36 -31.90
N GLN A 399 -22.41 -12.06 -31.10
CA GLN A 399 -21.55 -10.91 -31.27
C GLN A 399 -20.39 -11.26 -32.22
N ASP A 400 -19.85 -10.23 -32.87
CA ASP A 400 -18.70 -10.34 -33.76
C ASP A 400 -17.46 -10.74 -32.93
N LEU A 401 -17.16 -12.04 -32.95
CA LEU A 401 -16.05 -12.67 -32.25
C LEU A 401 -14.73 -11.94 -32.51
N PHE A 402 -14.50 -11.49 -33.74
CA PHE A 402 -13.24 -10.87 -34.13
C PHE A 402 -13.16 -9.40 -33.72
N ARG A 403 -14.30 -8.72 -33.65
CA ARG A 403 -14.38 -7.42 -32.97
C ARG A 403 -14.03 -7.56 -31.50
N LEU A 404 -14.48 -8.63 -30.84
CA LEU A 404 -14.16 -8.87 -29.44
C LEU A 404 -12.68 -9.25 -29.26
N ILE A 405 -12.12 -10.10 -30.12
CA ILE A 405 -10.66 -10.38 -30.16
C ILE A 405 -9.85 -9.08 -30.34
N ASN A 406 -10.38 -8.12 -31.10
CA ASN A 406 -9.79 -6.79 -31.30
C ASN A 406 -9.94 -5.86 -30.08
N GLU A 407 -11.08 -5.89 -29.37
CA GLU A 407 -11.36 -5.07 -28.19
C GLU A 407 -10.57 -5.52 -26.95
N ILE A 408 -10.11 -6.78 -26.92
CA ILE A 408 -9.39 -7.38 -25.78
C ILE A 408 -7.98 -6.79 -25.54
N GLU A 409 -7.41 -6.02 -26.47
CA GLU A 409 -6.10 -5.31 -26.31
C GLU A 409 -4.94 -6.16 -25.73
N ILE A 410 -5.07 -7.48 -25.82
CA ILE A 410 -4.04 -8.50 -25.84
C ILE A 410 -2.84 -8.26 -24.90
N ASN A 411 -3.09 -8.48 -23.62
CA ASN A 411 -2.06 -8.92 -22.69
C ASN A 411 -2.54 -10.10 -21.83
N ILE A 412 -3.47 -10.92 -22.34
CA ILE A 412 -3.85 -12.18 -21.68
C ILE A 412 -2.61 -13.11 -21.68
N ARG A 413 -2.13 -13.42 -20.48
CA ARG A 413 -0.93 -14.22 -20.20
C ARG A 413 -1.26 -15.55 -19.54
N ASN A 414 -2.46 -15.72 -18.97
CA ASN A 414 -2.82 -16.95 -18.27
C ASN A 414 -2.95 -18.14 -19.25
N ASN A 415 -2.09 -19.15 -19.04
CA ASN A 415 -2.00 -20.31 -19.93
C ASN A 415 -3.26 -21.19 -19.89
N ARG A 416 -3.95 -21.32 -18.75
CA ARG A 416 -5.17 -22.13 -18.66
C ARG A 416 -6.30 -21.53 -19.51
N PHE A 417 -6.47 -20.21 -19.45
CA PHE A 417 -7.42 -19.52 -20.32
C PHE A 417 -7.06 -19.72 -21.80
N ILE A 418 -5.79 -19.51 -22.17
CA ILE A 418 -5.34 -19.67 -23.56
C ILE A 418 -5.64 -21.08 -24.08
N GLU A 419 -5.31 -22.13 -23.33
CA GLU A 419 -5.58 -23.51 -23.75
C GLU A 419 -7.08 -23.84 -23.82
N ALA A 420 -7.89 -23.39 -22.85
CA ALA A 420 -9.34 -23.58 -22.90
C ALA A 420 -9.98 -22.83 -24.09
N PHE A 421 -9.54 -21.59 -24.34
CA PHE A 421 -9.99 -20.77 -25.46
C PHE A 421 -9.62 -21.43 -26.79
N LYS A 422 -8.38 -21.94 -26.93
CA LYS A 422 -7.91 -22.67 -28.10
C LYS A 422 -8.83 -23.84 -28.47
N ILE A 423 -9.21 -24.66 -27.49
CA ILE A 423 -10.11 -25.80 -27.70
C ILE A 423 -11.46 -25.34 -28.23
N LYS A 424 -12.08 -24.34 -27.59
CA LYS A 424 -13.39 -23.80 -27.99
C LYS A 424 -13.33 -23.10 -29.35
N TYR A 425 -12.27 -22.35 -29.63
CA TYR A 425 -12.05 -21.67 -30.91
C TYR A 425 -11.92 -22.68 -32.06
N LYS A 426 -11.17 -23.76 -31.85
CA LYS A 426 -11.03 -24.84 -32.83
C LYS A 426 -12.41 -25.38 -33.26
N ILE A 427 -13.24 -25.74 -32.29
CA ILE A 427 -14.55 -26.35 -32.53
C ILE A 427 -15.55 -25.35 -33.12
N ASN A 428 -15.64 -24.15 -32.53
CA ASN A 428 -16.70 -23.20 -32.87
C ASN A 428 -16.39 -22.31 -34.07
N VAL A 429 -15.12 -22.12 -34.41
CA VAL A 429 -14.69 -21.18 -35.45
C VAL A 429 -13.88 -21.91 -36.50
N ALA A 430 -12.76 -22.53 -36.12
CA ALA A 430 -11.82 -23.07 -37.10
C ALA A 430 -12.46 -24.19 -37.92
N GLU A 431 -12.99 -25.22 -37.27
CA GLU A 431 -13.61 -26.39 -37.93
C GLU A 431 -14.85 -25.99 -38.75
N LYS A 432 -15.70 -25.09 -38.24
CA LYS A 432 -16.88 -24.60 -38.96
C LYS A 432 -16.53 -23.81 -40.23
N ASN A 433 -15.38 -23.15 -40.24
CA ASN A 433 -14.93 -22.31 -41.35
C ASN A 433 -13.81 -22.96 -42.18
N GLN A 434 -13.55 -24.26 -42.00
CA GLN A 434 -12.45 -24.97 -42.67
C GLN A 434 -12.44 -24.78 -44.19
N PHE A 435 -13.62 -24.70 -44.82
CA PHE A 435 -13.78 -24.54 -46.27
C PHE A 435 -13.38 -23.15 -46.80
N ILE A 436 -13.45 -22.10 -45.98
CA ILE A 436 -13.02 -20.74 -46.36
C ILE A 436 -11.59 -20.42 -45.93
N MET A 437 -10.94 -21.24 -45.11
CA MET A 437 -9.61 -20.95 -44.57
C MET A 437 -8.53 -20.72 -45.64
N LYS A 438 -8.68 -21.33 -46.82
CA LYS A 438 -7.78 -21.15 -47.97
C LYS A 438 -8.17 -19.96 -48.86
N GLN A 439 -9.35 -19.38 -48.68
CA GLN A 439 -9.83 -18.26 -49.49
C GLN A 439 -9.28 -16.95 -48.93
N MET A 440 -8.07 -16.59 -49.34
CA MET A 440 -7.35 -15.42 -48.81
C MET A 440 -7.92 -14.06 -49.26
N ASN A 441 -8.92 -14.07 -50.14
CA ASN A 441 -9.66 -12.87 -50.56
C ASN A 441 -11.00 -12.74 -49.83
N ASN A 442 -11.38 -13.73 -49.01
CA ASN A 442 -12.63 -13.72 -48.28
C ASN A 442 -12.42 -13.05 -46.91
N MET A 443 -12.89 -11.81 -46.75
CA MET A 443 -12.77 -11.07 -45.48
C MET A 443 -13.43 -11.75 -44.28
N GLN A 444 -14.31 -12.73 -44.48
CA GLN A 444 -14.89 -13.55 -43.41
C GLN A 444 -13.97 -14.71 -42.98
N ASN A 445 -12.85 -14.94 -43.67
CA ASN A 445 -11.89 -15.98 -43.34
C ASN A 445 -11.22 -15.66 -41.98
N PRO A 446 -11.42 -16.52 -40.95
CA PRO A 446 -10.84 -16.33 -39.63
C PRO A 446 -9.33 -16.13 -39.64
N LEU A 447 -8.62 -16.84 -40.53
CA LEU A 447 -7.17 -16.76 -40.60
C LEU A 447 -6.68 -15.39 -41.09
N ILE A 448 -7.40 -14.76 -42.03
CA ILE A 448 -7.07 -13.40 -42.49
C ILE A 448 -7.33 -12.39 -41.38
N GLN A 449 -8.47 -12.49 -40.70
CA GLN A 449 -8.81 -11.57 -39.61
C GLN A 449 -7.78 -11.68 -38.48
N LEU A 450 -7.36 -12.91 -38.13
CA LEU A 450 -6.27 -13.13 -37.18
C LEU A 450 -4.93 -12.59 -37.68
N LEU A 451 -4.61 -12.74 -38.97
CA LEU A 451 -3.37 -12.20 -39.55
C LEU A 451 -3.36 -10.67 -39.51
N GLN A 452 -4.48 -10.01 -39.79
CA GLN A 452 -4.63 -8.56 -39.64
C GLN A 452 -4.44 -8.13 -38.19
N ASN A 453 -5.03 -8.86 -37.25
CA ASN A 453 -4.88 -8.60 -35.83
C ASN A 453 -3.44 -8.85 -35.36
N ALA A 454 -2.75 -9.88 -35.89
CA ALA A 454 -1.35 -10.16 -35.58
C ALA A 454 -0.43 -9.01 -36.01
N LYS A 455 -0.69 -8.42 -37.18
CA LYS A 455 0.02 -7.23 -37.67
C LYS A 455 -0.23 -6.00 -36.79
N LYS A 456 -1.45 -5.84 -36.25
CA LYS A 456 -1.82 -4.74 -35.35
C LYS A 456 -1.25 -4.92 -33.94
N TYR A 457 -1.15 -6.15 -33.46
CA TYR A 457 -0.78 -6.50 -32.08
C TYR A 457 0.32 -7.58 -32.04
N PRO A 458 1.57 -7.24 -32.40
CA PRO A 458 2.66 -8.21 -32.54
C PRO A 458 3.09 -8.86 -31.22
N THR A 459 2.76 -8.27 -30.07
CA THR A 459 3.06 -8.79 -28.72
C THR A 459 2.06 -9.83 -28.23
N SER A 460 1.05 -10.18 -29.05
CA SER A 460 0.01 -11.12 -28.68
C SER A 460 0.52 -12.54 -28.43
N ARG A 461 0.16 -13.12 -27.28
CA ARG A 461 0.31 -14.57 -27.05
C ARG A 461 -0.86 -15.38 -27.59
N LEU A 462 -2.07 -14.84 -27.58
CA LEU A 462 -3.27 -15.56 -28.00
C LEU A 462 -3.36 -15.69 -29.53
N ILE A 463 -3.09 -14.63 -30.29
CA ILE A 463 -3.28 -14.63 -31.75
C ILE A 463 -2.42 -15.69 -32.45
N PRO A 464 -1.11 -15.83 -32.19
CA PRO A 464 -0.29 -16.86 -32.84
C PRO A 464 -0.83 -18.28 -32.57
N ASN A 465 -1.31 -18.55 -31.35
CA ASN A 465 -1.93 -19.82 -30.99
C ASN A 465 -3.22 -20.10 -31.78
N LEU A 466 -4.06 -19.07 -32.00
CA LEU A 466 -5.28 -19.20 -32.80
C LEU A 466 -4.98 -19.38 -34.29
N MET A 467 -3.97 -18.68 -34.80
CA MET A 467 -3.50 -18.85 -36.18
C MET A 467 -2.96 -20.27 -36.40
N GLU A 468 -2.19 -20.80 -35.46
CA GLU A 468 -1.68 -22.17 -35.52
C GLU A 468 -2.83 -23.19 -35.61
N ILE A 469 -3.89 -23.03 -34.80
CA ILE A 469 -5.10 -23.87 -34.87
C ILE A 469 -5.77 -23.79 -36.24
N CYS A 470 -5.94 -22.58 -36.76
CA CYS A 470 -6.49 -22.38 -38.11
C CYS A 470 -5.63 -23.09 -39.15
N THR A 471 -4.30 -23.07 -39.01
CA THR A 471 -3.41 -23.76 -39.96
C THR A 471 -3.39 -25.27 -39.80
N ASP A 472 -3.51 -25.80 -38.58
CA ASP A 472 -3.46 -27.23 -38.29
C ASP A 472 -4.66 -28.00 -38.89
N ILE A 473 -5.79 -27.35 -39.10
CA ILE A 473 -6.97 -27.94 -39.75
C ILE A 473 -6.92 -27.87 -41.27
N ILE A 474 -5.96 -27.14 -41.85
CA ILE A 474 -5.85 -26.95 -43.29
C ILE A 474 -4.97 -28.05 -43.86
N THR A 475 -5.59 -28.95 -44.62
CA THR A 475 -4.84 -29.94 -45.40
C THR A 475 -4.37 -29.32 -46.70
N LEU A 476 -3.07 -29.12 -46.87
CA LEU A 476 -2.48 -28.76 -48.15
C LEU A 476 -2.43 -29.99 -49.06
N ARG A 477 -3.17 -29.99 -50.17
CA ARG A 477 -3.04 -31.06 -51.16
C ARG A 477 -1.85 -30.79 -52.05
N ASN A 478 -1.09 -31.82 -52.35
CA ASN A 478 0.12 -31.68 -53.15
C ASN A 478 -0.17 -31.14 -54.57
N SER A 479 -1.37 -31.38 -55.11
CA SER A 479 -1.84 -30.77 -56.37
C SER A 479 -2.07 -29.26 -56.28
N GLU A 480 -2.57 -28.78 -55.14
CA GLU A 480 -2.81 -27.34 -54.89
C GLU A 480 -1.47 -26.61 -54.75
N ILE A 481 -0.52 -27.20 -54.00
CA ILE A 481 0.84 -26.65 -53.86
C ILE A 481 1.48 -26.46 -55.24
N PHE A 482 1.37 -27.44 -56.14
CA PHE A 482 1.93 -27.36 -57.50
C PHE A 482 1.26 -26.31 -58.38
N LEU A 483 -0.06 -26.21 -58.30
CA LEU A 483 -0.83 -25.28 -59.11
C LEU A 483 -0.52 -23.84 -58.68
N GLU A 484 -0.52 -23.56 -57.37
CA GLU A 484 -0.27 -22.24 -56.80
C GLU A 484 1.20 -21.81 -56.79
N SER A 485 2.17 -22.74 -56.79
CA SER A 485 3.61 -22.38 -56.82
C SER A 485 4.22 -22.30 -58.22
N ILE A 486 3.80 -23.17 -59.15
CA ILE A 486 4.47 -23.33 -60.45
C ILE A 486 3.57 -22.96 -61.62
N SER A 487 2.28 -23.26 -61.55
CA SER A 487 1.39 -23.12 -62.72
C SER A 487 0.74 -21.73 -62.80
N SER A 488 0.42 -21.11 -61.67
CA SER A 488 -0.16 -19.76 -61.59
C SER A 488 0.15 -19.10 -60.23
N PRO A 489 1.38 -18.59 -60.03
CA PRO A 489 1.75 -17.95 -58.77
C PRO A 489 1.02 -16.63 -58.58
N ASP A 490 0.18 -16.59 -57.55
CA ASP A 490 -0.52 -15.38 -57.10
C ASP A 490 0.04 -14.95 -55.74
N ARG A 491 0.32 -13.66 -55.57
CA ARG A 491 0.82 -13.09 -54.30
C ARG A 491 -0.22 -13.15 -53.19
N GLU A 492 -1.50 -13.18 -53.57
CA GLU A 492 -2.62 -13.28 -52.64
C GLU A 492 -3.02 -14.74 -52.39
N SER A 493 -2.34 -15.72 -52.99
CA SER A 493 -2.63 -17.14 -52.76
C SER A 493 -2.35 -17.55 -51.31
N PHE A 494 -3.08 -18.58 -50.86
CA PHE A 494 -2.89 -19.19 -49.55
C PHE A 494 -1.45 -19.68 -49.36
N LEU A 495 -0.89 -20.32 -50.38
CA LEU A 495 0.48 -20.82 -50.36
C LEU A 495 1.51 -19.68 -50.26
N SER A 496 1.33 -18.59 -51.01
CA SER A 496 2.24 -17.43 -50.97
C SER A 496 2.25 -16.78 -49.59
N LEU A 497 1.08 -16.59 -48.98
CA LEU A 497 1.01 -16.05 -47.62
C LEU A 497 1.70 -16.96 -46.61
N ILE A 498 1.48 -18.29 -46.66
CA ILE A 498 2.19 -19.21 -45.75
C ILE A 498 3.72 -19.09 -45.88
N LEU A 499 4.24 -19.01 -47.12
CA LEU A 499 5.68 -19.05 -47.38
C LEU A 499 6.38 -17.72 -47.07
N PHE A 500 5.70 -16.58 -47.24
CA PHE A 500 6.34 -15.27 -47.22
C PHE A 500 5.90 -14.37 -46.06
N GLU A 501 4.74 -14.61 -45.43
CA GLU A 501 4.34 -13.83 -44.26
C GLU A 501 5.11 -14.32 -43.00
N PRO A 502 5.83 -13.43 -42.29
CA PRO A 502 6.69 -13.81 -41.16
C PRO A 502 5.94 -14.56 -40.04
N HIS A 503 4.66 -14.26 -39.87
CA HIS A 503 3.80 -14.81 -38.82
C HIS A 503 3.57 -16.33 -38.96
N PHE A 504 3.76 -16.90 -40.17
CA PHE A 504 3.60 -18.33 -40.42
C PHE A 504 4.90 -19.13 -40.31
N LYS A 505 6.06 -18.47 -40.23
CA LYS A 505 7.39 -19.11 -40.32
C LYS A 505 7.59 -20.27 -39.34
N ASN A 506 6.97 -20.16 -38.16
CA ASN A 506 7.11 -21.13 -37.06
C ASN A 506 6.01 -22.20 -37.06
N PHE A 507 5.01 -22.14 -37.95
CA PHE A 507 3.90 -23.10 -37.96
C PHE A 507 4.23 -24.35 -38.77
N LYS A 508 3.62 -25.47 -38.39
CA LYS A 508 3.81 -26.77 -39.06
C LYS A 508 3.43 -26.73 -40.53
N ILE A 509 2.39 -25.97 -40.89
CA ILE A 509 1.94 -25.84 -42.29
C ILE A 509 3.01 -25.20 -43.18
N HIS A 510 3.81 -24.26 -42.65
CA HIS A 510 4.92 -23.65 -43.37
C HIS A 510 6.02 -24.68 -43.63
N GLN A 511 6.38 -25.45 -42.61
CA GLN A 511 7.34 -26.56 -42.78
C GLN A 511 6.81 -27.64 -43.73
N ALA A 512 5.51 -27.98 -43.69
CA ALA A 512 4.91 -28.96 -44.58
C ALA A 512 4.86 -28.47 -46.03
N ALA A 513 4.50 -27.22 -46.27
CA ALA A 513 4.54 -26.59 -47.58
C ALA A 513 5.97 -26.54 -48.14
N LEU A 514 6.92 -26.12 -47.31
CA LEU A 514 8.34 -26.07 -47.66
C LEU A 514 8.88 -27.47 -47.95
N ASN A 515 8.58 -28.45 -47.10
CA ASN A 515 9.02 -29.83 -47.27
C ASN A 515 8.41 -30.48 -48.50
N GLU A 516 7.13 -30.28 -48.82
CA GLU A 516 6.52 -30.81 -50.04
C GLU A 516 7.06 -30.11 -51.30
N LEU A 517 7.35 -28.80 -51.25
CA LEU A 517 8.04 -28.10 -52.33
C LEU A 517 9.46 -28.64 -52.51
N LEU A 518 10.20 -28.83 -51.42
CA LEU A 518 11.54 -29.44 -51.41
C LEU A 518 11.50 -30.90 -51.87
N GLU A 519 10.50 -31.68 -51.44
CA GLU A 519 10.30 -33.10 -51.78
C GLU A 519 9.83 -33.27 -53.22
N ARG A 520 9.14 -32.29 -53.83
CA ARG A 520 8.76 -32.29 -55.26
C ARG A 520 9.85 -31.79 -56.18
N VAL A 521 10.61 -30.78 -55.75
CA VAL A 521 11.92 -30.46 -56.35
C VAL A 521 12.79 -31.72 -56.28
N HIS A 522 12.74 -32.44 -55.15
CA HIS A 522 13.39 -33.74 -55.02
C HIS A 522 12.74 -34.86 -55.85
N LYS A 523 11.41 -34.97 -56.03
CA LYS A 523 10.69 -36.07 -56.75
C LYS A 523 10.76 -35.96 -58.27
N LYS A 524 10.78 -34.74 -58.82
CA LYS A 524 11.20 -34.52 -60.22
C LYS A 524 12.70 -34.76 -60.40
N GLN A 525 13.48 -34.56 -59.34
CA GLN A 525 14.85 -35.03 -59.29
C GLN A 525 14.97 -36.54 -59.04
N THR A 526 14.12 -37.28 -58.31
CA THR A 526 14.52 -38.57 -57.68
C THR A 526 14.74 -39.72 -58.67
N SER A 527 14.10 -39.71 -59.85
CA SER A 527 14.43 -40.70 -60.90
C SER A 527 15.78 -40.42 -61.59
N MET A 528 16.18 -39.14 -61.65
CA MET A 528 17.53 -38.70 -62.03
C MET A 528 18.47 -38.63 -60.81
N GLY A 529 17.89 -38.61 -59.61
CA GLY A 529 18.41 -38.11 -58.35
C GLY A 529 18.85 -39.22 -57.44
N LEU A 530 18.47 -40.47 -57.70
CA LEU A 530 19.18 -41.64 -57.20
C LEU A 530 20.51 -41.84 -57.95
N LEU A 531 20.54 -41.54 -59.26
CA LEU A 531 21.78 -41.54 -60.06
C LEU A 531 22.65 -40.31 -59.76
N PHE A 532 22.06 -39.12 -59.62
CA PHE A 532 22.76 -37.92 -59.18
C PHE A 532 23.06 -37.93 -57.69
N SER A 533 22.31 -38.55 -56.77
CA SER A 533 22.73 -38.62 -55.35
C SER A 533 23.85 -39.63 -55.15
N ALA A 534 23.90 -40.74 -55.90
CA ALA A 534 25.06 -41.62 -55.90
C ALA A 534 26.29 -40.91 -56.51
N ALA A 535 26.13 -40.27 -57.67
CA ALA A 535 27.22 -39.52 -58.30
C ALA A 535 27.60 -38.23 -57.54
N SER A 536 26.64 -37.55 -56.91
CA SER A 536 26.85 -36.38 -56.05
C SER A 536 27.42 -36.80 -54.71
N ARG A 537 27.05 -37.95 -54.13
CA ARG A 537 27.70 -38.46 -52.91
C ARG A 537 29.13 -38.89 -53.20
N GLU A 538 29.39 -39.52 -54.34
CA GLU A 538 30.74 -39.83 -54.81
C GLU A 538 31.54 -38.55 -55.14
N MET A 539 30.93 -37.57 -55.79
CA MET A 539 31.52 -36.27 -56.07
C MET A 539 31.74 -35.47 -54.78
N GLU A 540 30.81 -35.51 -53.84
CA GLU A 540 30.86 -34.81 -52.56
C GLU A 540 31.89 -35.47 -51.65
N GLU A 541 32.05 -36.80 -51.68
CA GLU A 541 33.13 -37.51 -51.00
C GLU A 541 34.49 -37.16 -51.60
N LYS A 542 34.64 -37.18 -52.94
CA LYS A 542 35.87 -36.74 -53.64
C LYS A 542 36.18 -35.26 -53.41
N LEU A 543 35.17 -34.40 -53.42
CA LEU A 543 35.28 -32.97 -53.10
C LEU A 543 35.56 -32.75 -51.61
N ASN A 544 35.05 -33.59 -50.72
CA ASN A 544 35.30 -33.52 -49.28
C ASN A 544 36.74 -33.95 -48.96
N ILE A 545 37.23 -35.02 -49.61
CA ILE A 545 38.64 -35.41 -49.52
C ILE A 545 39.52 -34.27 -50.05
N LYS A 546 39.23 -33.76 -51.25
CA LYS A 546 39.93 -32.57 -51.78
C LYS A 546 39.89 -31.40 -50.81
N LYS A 547 38.71 -30.97 -50.35
CA LYS A 547 38.54 -29.82 -49.45
C LYS A 547 39.28 -30.04 -48.13
N LYS A 548 39.18 -31.23 -47.55
CA LYS A 548 39.87 -31.57 -46.29
C LYS A 548 41.38 -31.57 -46.46
N VAL A 549 41.93 -32.14 -47.53
CA VAL A 549 43.39 -32.16 -47.74
C VAL A 549 43.89 -30.78 -48.19
N GLN A 550 43.11 -30.03 -48.98
CA GLN A 550 43.44 -28.65 -49.38
C GLN A 550 43.45 -27.69 -48.18
N LEU A 551 42.47 -27.80 -47.28
CA LEU A 551 42.43 -27.07 -46.02
C LEU A 551 43.55 -27.52 -45.05
N CYS A 552 43.92 -28.80 -45.13
CA CYS A 552 45.08 -29.32 -44.42
C CYS A 552 46.35 -28.65 -44.96
N LEU A 553 46.54 -28.58 -46.29
CA LEU A 553 47.71 -27.94 -46.93
C LEU A 553 47.84 -26.44 -46.59
N THR A 554 46.75 -25.71 -46.40
CA THR A 554 46.85 -24.32 -45.90
C THR A 554 47.43 -24.23 -44.49
N THR A 555 47.31 -25.32 -43.72
CA THR A 555 47.81 -25.45 -42.34
C THR A 555 49.11 -26.29 -42.27
N TYR A 556 49.45 -27.00 -43.35
CA TYR A 556 50.61 -27.88 -43.51
C TYR A 556 51.88 -27.09 -43.79
N CYS A 557 53.04 -27.63 -43.39
CA CYS A 557 54.31 -26.94 -43.52
C CYS A 557 54.72 -26.85 -45.02
N ARG A 558 54.93 -25.63 -45.53
CA ARG A 558 55.29 -25.40 -46.96
C ARG A 558 56.64 -25.99 -47.34
N GLU A 559 57.53 -26.19 -46.36
CA GLU A 559 58.86 -26.76 -46.57
C GLU A 559 58.89 -28.28 -46.46
N ALA A 560 57.74 -28.94 -46.21
CA ALA A 560 57.70 -30.39 -46.21
C ALA A 560 58.06 -30.93 -47.61
N ASP A 561 58.89 -31.96 -47.67
CA ASP A 561 59.43 -32.48 -48.94
C ASP A 561 58.34 -33.00 -49.88
N ASP A 562 57.18 -33.35 -49.32
CA ASP A 562 55.99 -33.82 -50.03
C ASP A 562 54.93 -32.73 -50.29
N PHE A 563 55.11 -31.49 -49.78
CA PHE A 563 54.13 -30.41 -49.95
C PHE A 563 53.86 -30.11 -51.43
N ASP A 564 54.92 -29.93 -52.21
CA ASP A 564 54.84 -29.64 -53.64
C ASP A 564 54.18 -30.80 -54.40
N GLN A 565 54.50 -32.04 -54.00
CA GLN A 565 53.91 -33.26 -54.57
C GLN A 565 52.41 -33.35 -54.26
N LEU A 566 52.00 -33.13 -53.01
CA LEU A 566 50.60 -33.13 -52.60
C LEU A 566 49.80 -31.99 -53.25
N GLN A 567 50.40 -30.80 -53.40
CA GLN A 567 49.79 -29.67 -54.08
C GLN A 567 49.59 -29.97 -55.57
N ILE A 568 50.58 -30.56 -56.24
CA ILE A 568 50.45 -31.02 -57.63
C ILE A 568 49.35 -32.07 -57.75
N LEU A 569 49.28 -33.05 -56.84
CA LEU A 569 48.24 -34.08 -56.84
C LEU A 569 46.84 -33.48 -56.61
N ILE A 570 46.69 -32.46 -55.75
CA ILE A 570 45.43 -31.72 -55.56
C ILE A 570 45.07 -30.90 -56.80
N ASP A 571 46.03 -30.25 -57.44
CA ASP A 571 45.80 -29.45 -58.64
C ASP A 571 45.44 -30.34 -59.84
N GLN A 572 46.08 -31.51 -59.97
CA GLN A 572 45.73 -32.55 -60.94
C GLN A 572 44.33 -33.10 -60.67
N THR A 573 44.03 -33.45 -59.41
CA THR A 573 42.69 -33.90 -58.99
C THR A 573 41.64 -32.81 -59.23
N THR A 574 42.00 -31.53 -59.05
CA THR A 574 41.12 -30.38 -59.31
C THR A 574 40.85 -30.22 -60.80
N LYS A 575 41.89 -30.30 -61.64
CA LYS A 575 41.74 -30.27 -63.09
C LYS A 575 40.84 -31.41 -63.57
N GLN A 576 41.08 -32.63 -63.10
CA GLN A 576 40.27 -33.80 -63.42
C GLN A 576 38.82 -33.66 -62.94
N LEU A 577 38.57 -33.14 -61.73
CA LEU A 577 37.23 -32.87 -61.22
C LEU A 577 36.49 -31.78 -62.01
N THR A 578 37.21 -30.85 -62.66
CA THR A 578 36.61 -29.79 -63.49
C THR A 578 36.42 -30.19 -64.96
N SER A 579 37.18 -31.16 -65.48
CA SER A 579 37.22 -31.47 -66.92
C SER A 579 36.79 -32.90 -67.29
N ALA A 580 36.67 -33.83 -66.34
CA ALA A 580 36.34 -35.23 -66.59
C ALA A 580 35.03 -35.66 -65.90
N THR A 581 34.45 -36.78 -66.34
CA THR A 581 33.24 -37.33 -65.70
C THR A 581 33.59 -37.96 -64.33
N ILE A 582 32.74 -37.79 -63.31
CA ILE A 582 33.06 -38.14 -61.89
C ILE A 582 33.56 -39.59 -61.72
N LYS A 583 33.04 -40.53 -62.51
CA LYS A 583 33.43 -41.95 -62.49
C LYS A 583 34.85 -42.22 -63.00
N SER A 584 35.42 -41.33 -63.84
CA SER A 584 36.79 -41.48 -64.35
C SER A 584 37.84 -40.78 -63.49
N VAL A 585 37.42 -39.99 -62.48
CA VAL A 585 38.34 -39.33 -61.55
C VAL A 585 38.74 -40.33 -60.47
N GLN A 586 40.01 -40.73 -60.45
CA GLN A 586 40.59 -41.51 -59.36
C GLN A 586 41.30 -40.55 -58.39
N ILE A 587 41.00 -40.68 -57.09
CA ILE A 587 41.76 -39.97 -56.06
C ILE A 587 43.07 -40.74 -55.86
N PRO A 588 44.24 -40.08 -56.03
CA PRO A 588 45.52 -40.70 -55.70
C PRO A 588 45.52 -41.28 -54.29
N ASN A 589 46.08 -42.49 -54.11
CA ASN A 589 46.11 -43.17 -52.81
C ASN A 589 46.85 -42.34 -51.76
N GLU A 590 47.85 -41.57 -52.20
CA GLU A 590 48.63 -40.65 -51.41
C GLU A 590 47.75 -39.55 -50.77
N LEU A 591 46.74 -39.03 -51.47
CA LEU A 591 45.79 -38.07 -50.89
C LEU A 591 44.85 -38.73 -49.88
N THR A 592 44.55 -40.02 -50.06
CA THR A 592 43.67 -40.79 -49.17
C THR A 592 44.37 -41.14 -47.86
N GLN A 593 45.68 -41.45 -47.91
CA GLN A 593 46.53 -41.69 -46.74
C GLN A 593 46.69 -40.44 -45.86
N VAL A 594 46.56 -39.24 -46.42
CA VAL A 594 46.66 -37.96 -45.68
C VAL A 594 45.34 -37.59 -44.96
N ILE A 595 44.21 -38.25 -45.27
CA ILE A 595 42.88 -37.90 -44.69
C ILE A 595 42.83 -37.96 -43.15
N PRO A 596 43.35 -39.00 -42.48
CA PRO A 596 43.36 -39.06 -41.01
C PRO A 596 44.11 -37.86 -40.40
N PHE A 597 45.21 -37.44 -41.02
CA PHE A 597 46.01 -36.29 -40.62
C PHE A 597 45.30 -34.96 -40.91
N ALA A 598 44.64 -34.85 -42.06
CA ALA A 598 43.80 -33.70 -42.39
C ALA A 598 42.67 -33.52 -41.37
N GLY A 599 42.08 -34.60 -40.86
CA GLY A 599 41.07 -34.53 -39.79
C GLY A 599 41.58 -33.90 -38.49
N VAL A 600 42.85 -34.11 -38.15
CA VAL A 600 43.50 -33.52 -36.97
C VAL A 600 43.91 -32.07 -37.25
N LEU A 601 44.57 -31.81 -38.38
CA LEU A 601 45.11 -30.49 -38.72
C LEU A 601 44.03 -29.47 -39.08
N ASN A 602 42.92 -29.90 -39.68
CA ASN A 602 41.82 -29.01 -40.05
C ASN A 602 41.14 -28.36 -38.83
N ARG A 603 41.23 -28.95 -37.64
CA ARG A 603 40.72 -28.32 -36.40
C ARG A 603 41.43 -27.00 -36.10
N TYR A 604 42.67 -26.86 -36.57
CA TYR A 604 43.48 -25.66 -36.36
C TYR A 604 43.39 -24.68 -37.54
N SER A 605 42.81 -25.09 -38.67
CA SER A 605 42.66 -24.23 -39.85
C SER A 605 41.74 -23.03 -39.62
N THR A 606 40.80 -23.15 -38.69
CA THR A 606 39.87 -22.08 -38.27
C THR A 606 40.38 -21.29 -37.06
N SER A 607 41.47 -21.73 -36.42
CA SER A 607 42.04 -21.02 -35.28
C SER A 607 42.88 -19.85 -35.78
N GLU A 608 42.40 -18.64 -35.52
CA GLU A 608 43.14 -17.42 -35.85
C GLU A 608 44.45 -17.34 -35.04
N THR A 609 44.41 -17.88 -33.81
CA THR A 609 45.56 -17.97 -32.91
C THR A 609 46.67 -18.85 -33.50
N TRP A 610 46.31 -20.03 -34.01
CA TRP A 610 47.25 -20.95 -34.65
C TRP A 610 47.91 -20.36 -35.89
N TYR A 611 47.12 -19.70 -36.75
CA TYR A 611 47.63 -19.02 -37.93
C TYR A 611 48.66 -17.94 -37.60
N ASN A 612 48.38 -17.09 -36.60
CA ASN A 612 49.28 -16.02 -36.18
C ASN A 612 50.57 -16.58 -35.54
N TYR A 613 50.45 -17.61 -34.71
CA TYR A 613 51.61 -18.30 -34.12
C TYR A 613 52.55 -18.85 -35.19
N ARG A 614 52.01 -19.58 -36.17
CA ARG A 614 52.77 -20.14 -37.29
C ARG A 614 53.52 -19.05 -38.06
N LYS A 615 52.83 -17.95 -38.39
CA LYS A 615 53.42 -16.84 -39.14
C LYS A 615 54.63 -16.22 -38.41
N ILE A 616 54.52 -16.00 -37.10
CA ILE A 616 55.60 -15.44 -36.27
C ILE A 616 56.81 -16.38 -36.22
N HIS A 617 56.59 -17.70 -36.13
CA HIS A 617 57.68 -18.68 -36.11
C HIS A 617 58.31 -18.94 -37.49
N GLU A 618 57.54 -18.94 -38.58
CA GLU A 618 58.07 -19.03 -39.95
C GLU A 618 58.95 -17.81 -40.29
N GLU A 619 58.59 -16.61 -39.83
CA GLU A 619 59.40 -15.40 -39.99
C GLU A 619 60.72 -15.49 -39.19
N ASN A 620 60.72 -16.09 -38.01
CA ASN A 620 61.94 -16.29 -37.20
C ASN A 620 62.85 -17.42 -37.75
N TYR A 621 62.27 -18.50 -38.28
CA TYR A 621 63.02 -19.65 -38.81
C TYR A 621 63.69 -19.33 -40.16
N ASN A 622 63.00 -18.60 -41.05
CA ASN A 622 63.57 -18.15 -42.32
C ASN A 622 64.78 -17.20 -42.14
N ASN A 623 64.80 -16.45 -41.03
CA ASN A 623 65.95 -15.61 -40.68
C ASN A 623 67.17 -16.42 -40.19
N GLN A 624 66.99 -17.66 -39.74
CA GLN A 624 68.10 -18.55 -39.30
C GLN A 624 68.60 -19.50 -40.42
N ARG A 625 67.76 -19.83 -41.40
CA ARG A 625 68.07 -20.81 -42.46
C ARG A 625 68.77 -20.24 -43.70
N SER A 626 69.01 -18.94 -43.74
CA SER A 626 69.73 -18.28 -44.84
C SER A 626 71.22 -18.66 -44.96
N SER A 627 71.72 -19.62 -44.16
CA SER A 627 73.14 -19.98 -44.11
C SER A 627 73.52 -21.39 -44.58
N GLU A 628 72.66 -22.41 -44.66
CA GLU A 628 73.13 -23.77 -45.00
C GLU A 628 72.19 -24.60 -45.90
N ILE A 629 72.67 -24.78 -47.14
CA ILE A 629 72.60 -25.94 -48.04
C ILE A 629 71.25 -26.32 -48.68
N ILE A 630 71.20 -26.05 -50.00
CA ILE A 630 70.39 -26.71 -51.01
C ILE A 630 71.25 -27.85 -51.60
N ALA A 631 70.95 -29.11 -51.30
CA ALA A 631 71.35 -30.26 -52.12
C ALA A 631 70.53 -31.51 -51.78
N SER A 632 70.12 -32.23 -52.84
CA SER A 632 69.44 -33.53 -52.91
C SER A 632 68.02 -33.65 -52.31
N ARG A 633 67.01 -33.38 -53.14
CA ARG A 633 65.66 -33.96 -53.04
C ARG A 633 65.60 -35.22 -53.92
N GLU A 634 65.77 -36.41 -53.34
CA GLU A 634 65.29 -37.66 -53.93
C GLU A 634 63.90 -38.00 -53.35
N PRO A 635 62.98 -38.58 -54.15
CA PRO A 635 61.65 -38.92 -53.67
C PRO A 635 61.69 -40.26 -52.93
N LEU A 636 61.59 -40.24 -51.60
CA LEU A 636 61.39 -41.43 -50.78
C LEU A 636 59.98 -41.40 -50.19
N ILE A 637 59.06 -42.14 -50.82
CA ILE A 637 57.86 -42.63 -50.16
C ILE A 637 58.32 -43.82 -49.31
N ASN A 638 58.60 -43.57 -48.03
CA ASN A 638 58.64 -44.62 -47.01
C ASN A 638 57.77 -44.15 -45.84
N GLU A 639 56.66 -44.86 -45.59
CA GLU A 639 55.61 -44.49 -44.62
C GLU A 639 56.13 -44.32 -43.18
N GLU A 640 57.27 -44.91 -42.82
CA GLU A 640 57.87 -44.81 -41.48
C GLU A 640 58.59 -43.47 -41.24
N ASP A 641 59.26 -42.91 -42.24
CA ASP A 641 60.12 -41.72 -42.09
C ASP A 641 59.28 -40.43 -42.01
N HIS A 642 58.13 -40.42 -42.71
CA HIS A 642 57.18 -39.31 -42.68
C HIS A 642 56.41 -39.23 -41.35
N ASN A 643 56.00 -40.39 -40.83
CA ASN A 643 55.36 -40.48 -39.52
C ASN A 643 56.31 -40.07 -38.38
N GLN A 644 57.61 -40.39 -38.49
CA GLN A 644 58.62 -39.94 -37.52
C GLN A 644 58.89 -38.44 -37.58
N ARG A 645 59.03 -37.83 -38.77
CA ARG A 645 59.21 -36.37 -38.90
C ARG A 645 57.98 -35.57 -38.42
N MET A 646 56.78 -36.10 -38.64
CA MET A 646 55.54 -35.50 -38.14
C MET A 646 55.36 -35.67 -36.63
N GLN A 647 55.79 -36.80 -36.05
CA GLN A 647 55.86 -36.97 -34.60
C GLN A 647 56.91 -36.03 -33.97
N GLN A 648 58.08 -35.86 -34.60
CA GLN A 648 59.09 -34.88 -34.19
C GLN A 648 58.56 -33.45 -34.21
N LYS A 649 57.83 -33.03 -35.26
CA LYS A 649 57.19 -31.71 -35.31
C LYS A 649 56.08 -31.55 -34.26
N GLN A 650 55.30 -32.60 -33.99
CA GLN A 650 54.35 -32.60 -32.88
C GLN A 650 55.06 -32.51 -31.51
N GLU A 651 56.23 -33.12 -31.35
CA GLU A 651 57.05 -33.01 -30.13
C GLU A 651 57.74 -31.65 -29.99
N GLU A 652 58.17 -31.01 -31.09
CA GLU A 652 58.65 -29.62 -31.13
C GLU A 652 57.54 -28.62 -30.77
N ILE A 653 56.31 -28.85 -31.20
CA ILE A 653 55.15 -28.03 -30.81
C ILE A 653 54.82 -28.26 -29.32
N LYS A 654 54.92 -29.49 -28.83
CA LYS A 654 54.76 -29.83 -27.41
C LYS A 654 55.90 -29.29 -26.53
N SER A 655 57.06 -28.93 -27.10
CA SER A 655 58.22 -28.43 -26.36
C SER A 655 58.29 -26.90 -26.23
N LEU A 656 57.23 -26.17 -26.65
CA LEU A 656 57.09 -24.73 -26.42
C LEU A 656 57.31 -24.38 -24.95
N PRO A 657 58.42 -23.71 -24.57
CA PRO A 657 58.79 -23.55 -23.17
C PRO A 657 57.83 -22.62 -22.46
N SER A 658 57.32 -23.05 -21.31
CA SER A 658 56.59 -22.22 -20.33
C SER A 658 57.35 -20.92 -19.96
N GLU A 659 58.68 -20.90 -20.14
CA GLU A 659 59.55 -19.74 -19.92
C GLU A 659 59.36 -18.59 -20.90
N GLN A 660 58.93 -18.83 -22.15
CA GLN A 660 58.68 -17.73 -23.11
C GLN A 660 57.42 -16.94 -22.77
N TRP A 661 56.40 -17.59 -22.20
CA TRP A 661 55.17 -16.92 -21.75
C TRP A 661 55.41 -16.01 -20.55
N ASN A 662 56.43 -16.30 -19.75
CA ASN A 662 56.80 -15.52 -18.57
C ASN A 662 57.30 -14.10 -18.89
N THR A 663 58.03 -13.93 -20.00
CA THR A 663 58.60 -12.64 -20.41
C THR A 663 57.71 -11.91 -21.42
N THR A 664 56.73 -12.59 -22.00
CA THR A 664 55.82 -12.03 -23.00
C THR A 664 54.78 -11.12 -22.35
N SER A 665 54.58 -9.92 -22.91
CA SER A 665 53.57 -8.98 -22.39
C SER A 665 52.14 -9.48 -22.61
N VAL A 666 51.22 -9.12 -21.72
CA VAL A 666 49.78 -9.47 -21.85
C VAL A 666 49.22 -8.97 -23.19
N LYS A 667 49.66 -7.83 -23.72
CA LYS A 667 49.28 -7.29 -25.04
C LYS A 667 49.69 -8.24 -26.15
N THR A 668 50.89 -8.78 -26.08
CA THR A 668 51.40 -9.72 -27.08
C THR A 668 50.62 -11.03 -27.01
N ILE A 669 50.34 -11.54 -25.81
CA ILE A 669 49.49 -12.72 -25.62
C ILE A 669 48.08 -12.46 -26.19
N MET A 670 47.46 -11.34 -25.83
CA MET A 670 46.13 -10.95 -26.35
C MET A 670 46.11 -10.69 -27.86
N SER A 671 47.23 -10.27 -28.46
CA SER A 671 47.32 -10.12 -29.92
C SER A 671 47.30 -11.45 -30.67
N MET A 672 47.65 -12.55 -29.99
CA MET A 672 47.47 -13.90 -30.53
C MET A 672 45.99 -14.30 -30.51
N PHE A 673 45.21 -13.78 -29.53
CA PHE A 673 43.76 -14.02 -29.36
C PHE A 673 42.94 -12.77 -29.70
N LYS A 674 42.89 -12.38 -30.99
CA LYS A 674 42.26 -11.13 -31.45
C LYS A 674 40.78 -10.97 -31.05
N ASN A 675 40.03 -12.06 -30.93
CA ASN A 675 38.63 -12.03 -30.51
C ASN A 675 38.45 -12.54 -29.07
N ILE A 676 38.25 -11.61 -28.14
CA ILE A 676 38.09 -11.88 -26.70
C ILE A 676 36.90 -12.80 -26.39
N GLN A 677 35.84 -12.77 -27.21
CA GLN A 677 34.64 -13.58 -26.98
C GLN A 677 34.83 -15.05 -27.40
N LEU A 678 35.80 -15.33 -28.27
CA LEU A 678 36.08 -16.68 -28.77
C LEU A 678 37.25 -17.35 -28.02
N ILE A 679 37.82 -16.68 -27.02
CA ILE A 679 38.96 -17.18 -26.23
C ILE A 679 38.74 -18.60 -25.72
N ASP A 680 37.56 -18.92 -25.19
CA ASP A 680 37.28 -20.25 -24.63
C ASP A 680 37.27 -21.32 -25.74
N GLN A 681 36.70 -21.00 -26.90
CA GLN A 681 36.65 -21.89 -28.07
C GLN A 681 38.04 -22.08 -28.70
N GLU A 682 38.83 -21.01 -28.81
CA GLU A 682 40.22 -21.05 -29.28
C GLU A 682 41.11 -21.86 -28.31
N MET A 683 40.92 -21.69 -27.01
CA MET A 683 41.65 -22.45 -25.99
C MET A 683 41.29 -23.94 -26.00
N ASP A 684 40.03 -24.30 -26.25
CA ASP A 684 39.62 -25.69 -26.42
C ASP A 684 40.25 -26.33 -27.67
N ILE A 685 40.36 -25.57 -28.77
CA ILE A 685 41.05 -26.02 -30.00
C ILE A 685 42.54 -26.24 -29.73
N LEU A 686 43.21 -25.34 -29.00
CA LEU A 686 44.66 -25.40 -28.75
C LEU A 686 45.06 -26.33 -27.61
N ARG A 687 44.13 -26.73 -26.73
CA ARG A 687 44.37 -27.60 -25.56
C ARG A 687 45.16 -28.89 -25.88
N PRO A 688 44.94 -29.61 -26.99
CA PRO A 688 45.70 -30.84 -27.30
C PRO A 688 47.19 -30.61 -27.63
N LEU A 689 47.57 -29.37 -27.96
CA LEU A 689 48.91 -29.01 -28.43
C LEU A 689 49.80 -28.40 -27.33
N LEU A 690 49.20 -27.97 -26.23
CA LEU A 690 49.89 -27.25 -25.16
C LEU A 690 50.19 -28.17 -23.98
N GLN A 691 51.32 -27.94 -23.31
CA GLN A 691 51.60 -28.58 -22.02
C GLN A 691 50.59 -28.13 -20.96
N VAL A 692 50.30 -29.01 -19.98
CA VAL A 692 49.33 -28.77 -18.91
C VAL A 692 49.61 -27.45 -18.16
N ASP A 693 50.88 -27.14 -17.91
CA ASP A 693 51.26 -25.91 -17.20
C ASP A 693 51.06 -24.65 -18.05
N SER A 694 51.35 -24.73 -19.36
CA SER A 694 51.06 -23.65 -20.32
C SER A 694 49.55 -23.41 -20.47
N ILE A 695 48.74 -24.45 -20.39
CA ILE A 695 47.26 -24.34 -20.41
C ILE A 695 46.77 -23.59 -19.18
N LYS A 696 47.21 -23.99 -17.97
CA LYS A 696 46.84 -23.31 -16.73
C LYS A 696 47.23 -21.83 -16.77
N TYR A 697 48.43 -21.56 -17.27
CA TYR A 697 49.00 -20.22 -17.38
C TYR A 697 48.21 -19.31 -18.31
N LEU A 698 48.01 -19.75 -19.56
CA LEU A 698 47.26 -19.00 -20.56
C LEU A 698 45.80 -18.81 -20.15
N THR A 699 45.17 -19.84 -19.58
CA THR A 699 43.78 -19.78 -19.11
C THR A 699 43.61 -18.68 -18.06
N ALA A 700 44.52 -18.57 -17.09
CA ALA A 700 44.44 -17.53 -16.07
C ALA A 700 44.64 -16.12 -16.64
N ILE A 701 45.61 -15.90 -17.53
CA ILE A 701 45.84 -14.59 -18.17
C ILE A 701 44.66 -14.17 -19.05
N LEU A 702 44.12 -15.12 -19.82
CA LEU A 702 43.00 -14.88 -20.73
C LEU A 702 41.69 -14.66 -19.94
N ASN A 703 41.45 -15.40 -18.86
CA ASN A 703 40.31 -15.18 -17.96
C ASN A 703 40.38 -13.82 -17.26
N TYR A 704 41.56 -13.44 -16.76
CA TYR A 704 41.77 -12.08 -16.25
C TYR A 704 41.47 -11.05 -17.33
N SER A 705 41.99 -11.24 -18.55
CA SER A 705 41.83 -10.27 -19.64
C SER A 705 40.37 -10.14 -20.11
N LYS A 706 39.63 -11.25 -20.17
CA LYS A 706 38.19 -11.31 -20.46
C LYS A 706 37.37 -10.58 -19.40
N ASN A 707 37.69 -10.80 -18.12
CA ASN A 707 36.95 -10.25 -16.98
C ASN A 707 37.60 -8.99 -16.38
N ARG A 708 38.58 -8.38 -17.07
CA ARG A 708 39.45 -7.34 -16.51
C ARG A 708 38.68 -6.18 -15.91
N LYS A 709 37.61 -5.75 -16.59
CA LYS A 709 36.76 -4.65 -16.11
C LYS A 709 36.06 -5.01 -14.80
N TYR A 710 35.52 -6.21 -14.70
CA TYR A 710 34.85 -6.71 -13.50
C TYR A 710 35.85 -6.88 -12.34
N VAL A 711 36.98 -7.57 -12.58
CA VAL A 711 38.04 -7.78 -11.57
C VAL A 711 38.53 -6.45 -11.01
N LYS A 712 38.77 -5.45 -11.87
CA LYS A 712 39.17 -4.11 -11.41
C LYS A 712 38.11 -3.41 -10.57
N LYS A 713 36.84 -3.48 -10.96
CA LYS A 713 35.72 -2.93 -10.18
C LYS A 713 35.62 -3.59 -8.81
N THR A 714 35.69 -4.92 -8.76
CA THR A 714 35.67 -5.69 -7.51
C THR A 714 36.85 -5.33 -6.61
N CYS A 715 38.07 -5.26 -7.15
CA CYS A 715 39.26 -4.86 -6.38
C CYS A 715 39.13 -3.43 -5.82
N ARG A 716 38.65 -2.47 -6.64
CA ARG A 716 38.38 -1.09 -6.18
C ARG A 716 37.26 -1.03 -5.14
N GLY A 717 36.24 -1.86 -5.30
CA GLY A 717 35.12 -1.96 -4.36
C GLY A 717 35.57 -2.51 -3.00
N ILE A 718 36.42 -3.54 -2.99
CA ILE A 718 37.06 -4.06 -1.77
C ILE A 718 37.94 -3.01 -1.10
N GLN A 719 38.71 -2.23 -1.88
CA GLN A 719 39.49 -1.11 -1.34
C GLN A 719 38.59 -0.03 -0.74
N ASN A 720 37.47 0.30 -1.39
CA ASN A 720 36.50 1.26 -0.87
C ASN A 720 35.86 0.76 0.42
N LEU A 721 35.43 -0.50 0.47
CA LEU A 721 34.94 -1.15 1.69
C LEU A 721 35.97 -1.06 2.82
N ALA A 722 37.23 -1.41 2.55
CA ALA A 722 38.30 -1.33 3.53
C ALA A 722 38.53 0.11 4.02
N LYS A 723 38.50 1.11 3.12
CA LYS A 723 38.61 2.54 3.46
C LYS A 723 37.44 3.04 4.29
N PHE A 724 36.22 2.64 3.96
CA PHE A 724 35.02 3.03 4.72
C PHE A 724 35.04 2.54 6.16
N HIS A 725 35.75 1.45 6.44
CA HIS A 725 35.77 0.79 7.75
C HIS A 725 37.14 0.79 8.44
N ASN A 726 38.14 1.44 7.86
CA ASN A 726 39.54 1.42 8.33
C ASN A 726 40.05 0.00 8.63
N LEU A 727 39.74 -0.97 7.76
CA LEU A 727 40.16 -2.36 7.95
C LEU A 727 41.69 -2.47 7.81
N SER A 728 42.30 -3.30 8.67
CA SER A 728 43.72 -3.63 8.59
C SER A 728 43.94 -4.84 7.67
N GLY A 729 44.83 -4.71 6.68
CA GLY A 729 45.18 -5.82 5.80
C GLY A 729 46.21 -5.44 4.74
N ASP A 730 46.84 -6.46 4.14
CA ASP A 730 47.67 -6.28 2.95
C ASP A 730 46.79 -6.18 1.70
N TYR A 731 46.72 -4.97 1.14
CA TYR A 731 45.94 -4.68 -0.08
C TYR A 731 46.83 -4.55 -1.33
N SER A 732 48.09 -4.96 -1.25
CA SER A 732 49.06 -4.88 -2.36
C SER A 732 48.59 -5.65 -3.59
N LEU A 733 48.04 -6.86 -3.40
CA LEU A 733 47.51 -7.70 -4.48
C LEU A 733 46.41 -6.99 -5.29
N PHE A 734 45.49 -6.30 -4.61
CA PHE A 734 44.41 -5.57 -5.28
C PHE A 734 44.96 -4.36 -6.05
N HIS A 735 45.95 -3.64 -5.51
CA HIS A 735 46.63 -2.55 -6.22
C HIS A 735 47.31 -3.06 -7.49
N THR A 736 48.06 -4.15 -7.38
CA THR A 736 48.73 -4.80 -8.52
C THR A 736 47.74 -5.16 -9.62
N LEU A 737 46.58 -5.73 -9.28
CA LEU A 737 45.53 -6.08 -10.27
C LEU A 737 44.80 -4.87 -10.88
N ILE A 738 44.66 -3.77 -10.12
CA ILE A 738 44.07 -2.51 -10.62
C ILE A 738 45.02 -1.81 -11.57
N GLU A 739 46.32 -1.76 -11.26
CA GLU A 739 47.35 -1.11 -12.07
C GLU A 739 47.78 -1.95 -13.27
N MET A 740 47.54 -3.26 -13.23
CA MET A 740 47.88 -4.18 -14.31
C MET A 740 47.37 -3.67 -15.66
N THR A 741 48.31 -3.48 -16.58
CA THR A 741 48.07 -3.00 -17.94
C THR A 741 48.30 -4.11 -18.94
N LEU A 742 47.89 -3.90 -20.19
CA LEU A 742 48.26 -4.81 -21.27
C LEU A 742 49.79 -4.84 -21.49
N LYS A 743 50.56 -3.88 -20.98
CA LYS A 743 52.03 -3.88 -21.07
C LYS A 743 52.72 -4.72 -19.98
N SER A 744 51.98 -5.13 -18.94
CA SER A 744 52.52 -5.97 -17.86
C SER A 744 52.99 -7.33 -18.39
N SER A 745 53.96 -7.96 -17.71
CA SER A 745 54.42 -9.30 -18.09
C SER A 745 53.31 -10.33 -17.85
N GLY A 746 53.28 -11.39 -18.65
CA GLY A 746 52.39 -12.52 -18.45
C GLY A 746 52.59 -13.14 -17.06
N LYS A 747 53.82 -13.17 -16.57
CA LYS A 747 54.18 -13.80 -15.28
C LYS A 747 53.54 -13.07 -14.11
N ASP A 748 53.62 -11.74 -14.12
CA ASP A 748 53.04 -10.91 -13.06
C ASP A 748 51.50 -11.01 -13.09
N CYS A 749 50.91 -11.07 -14.29
CA CYS A 749 49.47 -11.25 -14.47
C CYS A 749 48.99 -12.59 -13.96
N TYR A 750 49.67 -13.67 -14.34
CA TYR A 750 49.37 -15.01 -13.89
C TYR A 750 49.47 -15.12 -12.37
N ALA A 751 50.62 -14.75 -11.79
CA ALA A 751 50.87 -14.87 -10.36
C ALA A 751 49.83 -14.08 -9.53
N SER A 752 49.56 -12.83 -9.92
CA SER A 752 48.61 -11.98 -9.19
C SER A 752 47.16 -12.47 -9.32
N TYR A 753 46.73 -12.87 -10.53
CA TYR A 753 45.35 -13.32 -10.74
C TYR A 753 45.10 -14.71 -10.14
N GLN A 754 46.09 -15.60 -10.21
CA GLN A 754 46.03 -16.90 -9.54
C GLN A 754 45.96 -16.72 -8.02
N GLN A 755 46.82 -15.88 -7.43
CA GLN A 755 46.79 -15.59 -6.00
C GLN A 755 45.44 -14.99 -5.59
N PHE A 756 44.85 -14.11 -6.39
CA PHE A 756 43.51 -13.56 -6.15
C PHE A 756 42.43 -14.65 -6.20
N THR A 757 42.50 -15.55 -7.18
CA THR A 757 41.55 -16.64 -7.34
C THR A 757 41.62 -17.63 -6.18
N GLU A 758 42.83 -18.04 -5.77
CA GLU A 758 43.07 -19.00 -4.70
C GLU A 758 42.77 -18.44 -3.30
N THR A 759 43.04 -17.15 -3.09
CA THR A 759 42.85 -16.50 -1.79
C THR A 759 41.40 -16.10 -1.56
N TYR A 760 40.71 -15.63 -2.60
CA TYR A 760 39.39 -15.01 -2.48
C TYR A 760 38.31 -15.72 -3.29
N THR A 761 38.44 -15.79 -4.62
CA THR A 761 37.35 -16.22 -5.52
C THR A 761 36.96 -17.69 -5.34
N SER A 762 37.90 -18.57 -5.01
CA SER A 762 37.63 -20.00 -4.78
C SER A 762 36.93 -20.29 -3.45
N LYS A 763 36.99 -19.36 -2.48
CA LYS A 763 36.50 -19.55 -1.11
C LYS A 763 35.17 -18.85 -0.83
N GLN A 764 34.77 -17.91 -1.67
CA GLN A 764 33.56 -17.09 -1.48
C GLN A 764 32.66 -17.16 -2.72
N PRO A 765 31.32 -17.14 -2.55
CA PRO A 765 30.40 -17.19 -3.67
C PRO A 765 30.45 -15.90 -4.51
N GLU A 766 30.08 -16.02 -5.79
CA GLU A 766 30.13 -14.92 -6.76
C GLU A 766 29.32 -13.69 -6.30
N ASN A 767 28.16 -13.89 -5.70
CA ASN A 767 27.29 -12.82 -5.19
C ASN A 767 27.99 -11.90 -4.17
N THR A 768 28.89 -12.44 -3.35
CA THR A 768 29.67 -11.64 -2.39
C THR A 768 30.58 -10.66 -3.11
N PHE A 769 31.21 -11.08 -4.21
CA PHE A 769 32.04 -10.19 -5.04
C PHE A 769 31.23 -9.21 -5.87
N ILE A 770 30.00 -9.58 -6.26
CA ILE A 770 29.07 -8.64 -6.89
C ILE A 770 28.74 -7.51 -5.91
N VAL A 771 28.40 -7.82 -4.66
CA VAL A 771 28.19 -6.80 -3.61
C VAL A 771 29.45 -5.96 -3.40
N CYS A 772 30.63 -6.58 -3.31
CA CYS A 772 31.88 -5.83 -3.21
C CYS A 772 32.08 -4.88 -4.40
N SER A 773 31.75 -5.28 -5.62
CA SER A 773 31.84 -4.41 -6.79
C SER A 773 30.88 -3.21 -6.71
N GLN A 774 29.74 -3.33 -6.01
CA GLN A 774 28.81 -2.22 -5.78
C GLN A 774 29.38 -1.13 -4.88
N TYR A 775 30.33 -1.44 -3.98
CA TYR A 775 31.07 -0.42 -3.23
C TYR A 775 31.94 0.48 -4.13
N TYR A 776 32.14 0.11 -5.39
CA TYR A 776 32.74 0.96 -6.41
C TYR A 776 31.70 1.53 -7.38
N ASP A 777 30.86 0.68 -7.97
CA ASP A 777 29.88 1.10 -8.98
C ASP A 777 28.78 2.02 -8.41
N SER A 778 28.47 1.86 -7.13
CA SER A 778 27.39 2.56 -6.40
C SER A 778 27.96 3.39 -5.25
N TYR A 779 29.17 3.93 -5.41
CA TYR A 779 29.89 4.64 -4.36
C TYR A 779 29.08 5.80 -3.75
N ASP A 780 28.43 6.62 -4.58
CA ASP A 780 27.65 7.77 -4.13
C ASP A 780 26.42 7.35 -3.32
N LEU A 781 25.77 6.25 -3.71
CA LEU A 781 24.65 5.65 -2.98
C LEU A 781 25.11 5.16 -1.60
N VAL A 782 26.18 4.36 -1.54
CA VAL A 782 26.72 3.84 -0.27
C VAL A 782 27.14 4.98 0.65
N ASN A 783 27.80 6.01 0.11
CA ASN A 783 28.22 7.19 0.86
C ASN A 783 27.01 8.00 1.36
N PHE A 784 25.93 8.09 0.58
CA PHE A 784 24.71 8.74 1.01
C PHE A 784 24.00 7.96 2.13
N VAL A 785 23.82 6.64 1.98
CA VAL A 785 23.21 5.79 3.02
C VAL A 785 23.95 5.92 4.35
N LYS A 786 25.28 5.96 4.33
CA LYS A 786 26.10 6.13 5.55
C LYS A 786 26.00 7.50 6.23
N LYS A 787 25.46 8.51 5.54
CA LYS A 787 25.17 9.82 6.15
C LYS A 787 23.83 9.84 6.87
N LEU A 788 22.94 8.89 6.56
CA LEU A 788 21.61 8.81 7.14
C LEU A 788 21.64 8.00 8.43
N ASN A 789 20.83 8.42 9.40
CA ASN A 789 20.59 7.64 10.61
C ASN A 789 19.30 6.79 10.46
N ARG A 790 19.05 5.91 11.43
CA ARG A 790 17.87 5.02 11.41
C ARG A 790 16.54 5.76 11.35
N THR A 791 16.44 6.91 12.03
CA THR A 791 15.26 7.77 12.01
C THR A 791 15.06 8.44 10.65
N ASP A 792 16.13 8.85 9.97
CA ASP A 792 16.05 9.40 8.61
C ASP A 792 15.50 8.35 7.63
N MET A 793 15.92 7.09 7.79
CA MET A 793 15.43 5.96 6.99
C MET A 793 13.96 5.64 7.28
N ASP A 794 13.55 5.68 8.55
CA ASP A 794 12.16 5.48 8.95
C ASP A 794 11.26 6.65 8.51
N ASN A 795 11.76 7.89 8.53
CA ASN A 795 11.07 9.08 8.02
C ASN A 795 10.87 9.00 6.50
N LEU A 796 11.88 8.54 5.76
CA LEU A 796 11.76 8.28 4.33
C LEU A 796 10.72 7.20 4.06
N LEU A 797 10.64 6.15 4.88
CA LEU A 797 9.64 5.10 4.77
C LEU A 797 8.22 5.60 5.09
N GLN A 798 8.06 6.49 6.08
CA GLN A 798 6.76 7.08 6.41
C GLN A 798 6.30 8.06 5.34
N ALA A 799 7.21 8.86 4.78
CA ALA A 799 6.91 9.82 3.73
C ALA A 799 6.35 9.16 2.46
N VAL A 800 6.66 7.87 2.22
CA VAL A 800 6.11 7.07 1.12
C VAL A 800 4.60 6.89 1.23
N ASN A 801 4.03 6.86 2.43
CA ASN A 801 2.58 6.75 2.62
C ASN A 801 1.83 8.02 2.18
N ASP A 802 2.52 9.16 2.16
CA ASP A 802 1.95 10.49 1.88
C ASP A 802 2.29 11.00 0.47
N TRP A 803 3.03 10.22 -0.33
CA TRP A 803 3.57 10.66 -1.63
C TRP A 803 2.97 9.93 -2.82
N ASP A 804 2.92 10.64 -3.95
CA ASP A 804 2.42 10.14 -5.23
C ASP A 804 3.50 9.28 -5.92
N GLU A 805 3.15 8.04 -6.30
CA GLU A 805 4.06 7.06 -6.94
C GLU A 805 4.66 7.52 -8.28
N SER A 806 4.18 8.64 -8.84
CA SER A 806 4.69 9.22 -10.09
C SER A 806 6.13 9.75 -10.02
N PHE A 807 6.68 10.03 -8.83
CA PHE A 807 8.05 10.57 -8.67
C PHE A 807 9.09 9.51 -8.29
N ILE A 808 8.80 8.67 -7.29
CA ILE A 808 9.63 7.52 -6.89
C ILE A 808 8.69 6.37 -6.57
N ASN A 809 9.00 5.18 -7.09
CA ASN A 809 8.25 3.98 -6.76
C ASN A 809 8.42 3.64 -5.28
N THR A 810 7.30 3.40 -4.59
CA THR A 810 7.21 2.89 -3.21
C THR A 810 8.20 1.75 -2.95
N GLN A 811 8.30 0.78 -3.87
CA GLN A 811 9.22 -0.35 -3.78
C GLN A 811 10.69 0.09 -3.75
N THR A 812 11.06 1.15 -4.48
CA THR A 812 12.44 1.65 -4.49
C THR A 812 12.84 2.27 -3.15
N VAL A 813 11.90 2.89 -2.41
CA VAL A 813 12.19 3.38 -1.06
C VAL A 813 12.26 2.23 -0.06
N VAL A 814 11.44 1.19 -0.21
CA VAL A 814 11.55 -0.05 0.57
C VAL A 814 12.90 -0.73 0.32
N ASP A 815 13.31 -0.85 -0.94
CA ASP A 815 14.62 -1.38 -1.34
C ASP A 815 15.77 -0.57 -0.71
N PHE A 816 15.61 0.76 -0.62
CA PHE A 816 16.59 1.67 -0.02
C PHE A 816 16.72 1.45 1.48
N VAL A 817 15.60 1.27 2.19
CA VAL A 817 15.60 0.95 3.62
C VAL A 817 16.22 -0.43 3.89
N GLN A 818 15.87 -1.43 3.08
CA GLN A 818 16.44 -2.77 3.16
C GLN A 818 17.96 -2.75 2.92
N LEU A 819 18.42 -1.96 1.94
CA LEU A 819 19.84 -1.73 1.68
C LEU A 819 20.55 -1.06 2.86
N GLY A 820 19.89 -0.07 3.49
CA GLY A 820 20.38 0.57 4.72
C GLY A 820 20.60 -0.42 5.85
N ARG A 821 19.59 -1.26 6.14
CA ARG A 821 19.66 -2.30 7.19
C ARG A 821 20.75 -3.33 6.92
N PHE A 822 20.93 -3.70 5.65
CA PHE A 822 22.02 -4.60 5.25
C PHE A 822 23.39 -3.98 5.55
N LEU A 823 23.61 -2.71 5.17
CA LEU A 823 24.87 -2.01 5.44
C LEU A 823 25.08 -1.80 6.94
N ASP A 824 24.06 -1.42 7.70
CA ASP A 824 24.12 -1.30 9.16
C ASP A 824 24.50 -2.63 9.83
N SER A 825 24.02 -3.76 9.29
CA SER A 825 24.35 -5.09 9.81
C SER A 825 25.84 -5.42 9.59
N VAL A 826 26.39 -5.05 8.43
CA VAL A 826 27.83 -5.16 8.16
C VAL A 826 28.63 -4.25 9.10
N ASP A 827 28.19 -3.01 9.26
CA ASP A 827 28.85 -2.01 10.10
C ASP A 827 28.86 -2.41 11.58
N SER A 828 27.74 -2.96 12.07
CA SER A 828 27.59 -3.48 13.44
C SER A 828 28.52 -4.69 13.69
N TYR A 829 28.63 -5.61 12.74
CA TYR A 829 29.57 -6.72 12.83
C TYR A 829 31.02 -6.24 12.92
N ILE A 830 31.40 -5.25 12.11
CA ILE A 830 32.75 -4.67 12.15
C ILE A 830 33.00 -3.96 13.47
N ALA A 831 32.05 -3.16 13.95
CA ALA A 831 32.16 -2.42 15.22
C ALA A 831 32.34 -3.36 16.42
N THR A 832 31.61 -4.49 16.46
CA THR A 832 31.71 -5.49 17.55
C THR A 832 33.02 -6.29 17.55
N LYS A 833 33.80 -6.25 16.47
CA LYS A 833 35.05 -7.01 16.30
C LYS A 833 36.31 -6.14 16.30
N GLN A 834 36.19 -4.82 16.46
CA GLN A 834 37.35 -3.94 16.61
C GLN A 834 38.16 -4.25 17.88
N PRO A 835 39.51 -4.11 17.87
CA PRO A 835 40.31 -3.30 16.93
C PRO A 835 40.95 -4.05 15.74
N GLN A 836 40.85 -5.38 15.64
CA GLN A 836 41.48 -6.14 14.54
C GLN A 836 40.44 -6.98 13.77
N VAL A 837 39.82 -6.36 12.76
CA VAL A 837 38.92 -7.04 11.82
C VAL A 837 39.65 -7.29 10.52
N MET A 838 39.77 -8.56 10.11
CA MET A 838 40.39 -8.92 8.83
C MET A 838 39.35 -8.89 7.71
N LEU A 839 39.77 -8.54 6.50
CA LEU A 839 38.90 -8.49 5.31
C LEU A 839 38.14 -9.81 5.07
N ASN A 840 38.80 -10.96 5.29
CA ASN A 840 38.18 -12.26 5.06
C ASN A 840 36.99 -12.52 5.99
N ASP A 841 37.04 -12.03 7.23
CA ASP A 841 35.94 -12.18 8.18
C ASP A 841 34.73 -11.35 7.75
N VAL A 842 34.98 -10.14 7.23
CA VAL A 842 33.93 -9.27 6.67
C VAL A 842 33.31 -9.91 5.42
N LEU A 843 34.11 -10.45 4.51
CA LEU A 843 33.59 -11.13 3.32
C LEU A 843 32.76 -12.37 3.68
N GLN A 844 33.20 -13.15 4.68
CA GLN A 844 32.44 -14.29 5.17
C GLN A 844 31.13 -13.86 5.85
N HIS A 845 31.13 -12.76 6.57
CA HIS A 845 29.92 -12.20 7.18
C HIS A 845 28.93 -11.73 6.12
N ILE A 846 29.39 -11.00 5.09
CA ILE A 846 28.56 -10.63 3.93
C ILE A 846 27.96 -11.87 3.26
N THR A 847 28.76 -12.92 3.04
CA THR A 847 28.27 -14.19 2.50
C THR A 847 27.18 -14.83 3.38
N THR A 848 27.27 -14.66 4.70
CA THR A 848 26.27 -15.18 5.65
C THR A 848 24.99 -14.38 5.60
N LEU A 849 25.08 -13.04 5.55
CA LEU A 849 23.92 -12.15 5.41
C LEU A 849 23.16 -12.44 4.11
N LEU A 850 23.86 -12.62 3.00
CA LEU A 850 23.26 -12.92 1.69
C LEU A 850 22.50 -14.25 1.63
N LYS A 851 22.66 -15.15 2.62
CA LYS A 851 21.87 -16.38 2.73
C LYS A 851 20.58 -16.19 3.54
N GLN A 852 20.43 -15.07 4.24
CA GLN A 852 19.23 -14.77 5.01
C GLN A 852 18.10 -14.35 4.07
N LYS A 853 16.87 -14.79 4.38
CA LYS A 853 15.69 -14.52 3.55
C LYS A 853 15.46 -13.01 3.32
N GLU A 854 15.82 -12.19 4.30
CA GLU A 854 15.72 -10.73 4.25
C GLU A 854 16.69 -10.09 3.25
N TYR A 855 17.80 -10.74 2.87
CA TYR A 855 18.86 -10.11 2.05
C TYR A 855 19.13 -10.82 0.72
N LEU A 856 18.27 -11.76 0.32
CA LEU A 856 18.39 -12.50 -0.94
C LEU A 856 18.46 -11.57 -2.17
N ASP A 857 17.71 -10.46 -2.15
CA ASP A 857 17.56 -9.53 -3.26
C ASP A 857 18.40 -8.23 -3.15
N VAL A 858 19.32 -8.13 -2.19
CA VAL A 858 20.14 -6.91 -1.95
C VAL A 858 20.87 -6.41 -3.20
N VAL A 859 21.32 -7.33 -4.07
CA VAL A 859 21.97 -6.97 -5.35
C VAL A 859 21.01 -6.21 -6.29
N ASN A 860 19.71 -6.53 -6.27
CA ASN A 860 18.69 -5.82 -7.03
C ASN A 860 18.33 -4.48 -6.35
N CYS A 861 18.33 -4.42 -5.01
CA CYS A 861 18.15 -3.18 -4.26
C CYS A 861 19.17 -2.12 -4.66
N PHE A 862 20.46 -2.48 -4.81
CA PHE A 862 21.49 -1.56 -5.32
C PHE A 862 21.12 -0.96 -6.68
N LYS A 863 20.63 -1.77 -7.63
CA LYS A 863 20.26 -1.28 -8.97
C LYS A 863 19.06 -0.32 -8.93
N SER A 864 18.02 -0.68 -8.19
CA SER A 864 16.81 0.11 -7.97
C SER A 864 17.15 1.47 -7.35
N CYS A 865 17.95 1.46 -6.28
CA CYS A 865 18.35 2.66 -5.54
C CYS A 865 19.30 3.57 -6.32
N VAL A 866 20.25 3.02 -7.10
CA VAL A 866 21.15 3.83 -7.93
C VAL A 866 20.38 4.56 -9.02
N ALA A 867 19.42 3.89 -9.67
CA ALA A 867 18.61 4.50 -10.73
C ALA A 867 17.80 5.70 -10.22
N SER A 868 17.35 5.66 -8.96
CA SER A 868 16.49 6.67 -8.34
C SER A 868 17.20 7.52 -7.27
N LEU A 869 18.53 7.47 -7.17
CA LEU A 869 19.30 8.12 -6.09
C LEU A 869 19.02 9.62 -6.00
N SER A 870 18.95 10.32 -7.13
CA SER A 870 18.67 11.76 -7.18
C SER A 870 17.26 12.09 -6.67
N GLY A 871 16.28 11.23 -6.95
CA GLY A 871 14.94 11.31 -6.40
C GLY A 871 14.94 11.12 -4.88
N ILE A 872 15.61 10.08 -4.39
CA ILE A 872 15.69 9.78 -2.95
C ILE A 872 16.40 10.92 -2.19
N GLN A 873 17.48 11.45 -2.75
CA GLN A 873 18.19 12.61 -2.19
C GLN A 873 17.30 13.86 -2.15
N ARG A 874 16.51 14.10 -3.20
CA ARG A 874 15.57 15.22 -3.23
C ARG A 874 14.44 15.04 -2.23
N LEU A 875 13.86 13.85 -2.11
CA LEU A 875 12.86 13.53 -1.07
C LEU A 875 13.42 13.79 0.33
N TYR A 876 14.63 13.30 0.60
CA TYR A 876 15.32 13.55 1.87
C TYR A 876 15.52 15.04 2.14
N LEU A 877 16.00 15.81 1.15
CA LEU A 877 16.17 17.26 1.28
C LEU A 877 14.83 17.97 1.50
N GLU A 878 13.78 17.63 0.75
CA GLU A 878 12.46 18.24 0.90
C GLU A 878 11.83 17.96 2.28
N LEU A 879 12.07 16.77 2.86
CA LEU A 879 11.67 16.45 4.23
C LEU A 879 12.46 17.26 5.26
N THR A 880 13.77 17.40 5.04
CA THR A 880 14.66 18.13 5.96
C THR A 880 14.39 19.64 5.92
N ASP A 881 14.19 20.22 4.73
CA ASP A 881 13.88 21.64 4.53
C ASP A 881 12.49 22.01 5.05
N LYS A 882 11.49 21.12 4.90
CA LYS A 882 10.15 21.34 5.49
C LYS A 882 10.20 21.34 7.01
N GLU A 883 10.98 20.45 7.62
CA GLU A 883 11.16 20.41 9.08
C GLU A 883 11.87 21.65 9.61
N GLU A 884 12.95 22.08 8.96
CA GLU A 884 13.69 23.28 9.35
C GLU A 884 12.87 24.56 9.12
N SER A 885 12.09 24.61 8.04
CA SER A 885 11.13 25.68 7.76
C SER A 885 10.04 25.77 8.83
N LYS A 886 9.45 24.64 9.23
CA LYS A 886 8.45 24.61 10.31
C LYS A 886 9.04 25.05 11.65
N ARG A 887 10.25 24.61 12.01
CA ARG A 887 10.95 25.08 13.23
C ARG A 887 11.23 26.59 13.21
N THR A 888 11.69 27.11 12.08
CA THR A 888 11.94 28.54 11.89
C THR A 888 10.63 29.36 11.98
N LYS A 889 9.53 28.84 11.44
CA LYS A 889 8.20 29.46 11.58
C LYS A 889 7.75 29.51 13.04
N ILE A 890 7.89 28.43 13.79
CA ILE A 890 7.56 28.39 15.22
C ILE A 890 8.36 29.45 15.99
N PHE A 891 9.66 29.55 15.72
CA PHE A 891 10.53 30.54 16.35
C PHE A 891 10.08 31.99 16.05
N ASN A 892 9.73 32.28 14.79
CA ASN A 892 9.26 33.61 14.39
C ASN A 892 7.92 33.98 15.03
N ILE A 893 7.00 33.02 15.17
CA ILE A 893 5.69 33.23 15.80
C ILE A 893 5.87 33.60 17.28
N VAL A 894 6.67 32.84 18.01
CA VAL A 894 6.81 32.98 19.46
C VAL A 894 7.61 34.25 19.84
N ASN A 895 8.53 34.70 18.98
CA ASN A 895 9.34 35.86 19.27
C ASN A 895 8.79 37.18 18.75
N ASN A 896 8.08 37.18 17.61
CA ASN A 896 7.83 38.39 16.85
C ASN A 896 6.55 38.29 15.98
N SER A 897 5.40 38.11 16.63
CA SER A 897 4.12 38.07 15.94
C SER A 897 3.11 39.04 16.51
N SER A 898 2.12 39.40 15.69
CA SER A 898 0.97 40.18 16.10
C SER A 898 -0.31 39.46 15.70
N MET A 899 -1.25 39.33 16.62
CA MET A 899 -2.50 38.60 16.46
C MET A 899 -3.66 39.59 16.46
N GLN A 900 -4.62 39.36 15.56
CA GLN A 900 -5.91 40.04 15.54
C GLN A 900 -7.03 39.03 15.35
N PHE A 901 -8.22 39.32 15.86
CA PHE A 901 -9.40 38.49 15.65
C PHE A 901 -10.12 38.87 14.36
N VAL A 902 -10.57 37.86 13.62
CA VAL A 902 -11.34 38.02 12.38
C VAL A 902 -12.80 37.70 12.68
N SER A 903 -13.69 38.66 12.39
CA SER A 903 -15.13 38.51 12.59
C SER A 903 -15.76 37.67 11.49
N PRO A 904 -16.77 36.81 11.80
CA PRO A 904 -17.49 36.01 10.81
C PRO A 904 -18.20 36.86 9.72
N GLN A 905 -18.51 38.13 9.98
CA GLN A 905 -19.12 39.02 8.97
C GLN A 905 -18.16 39.37 7.81
N GLN A 906 -16.84 39.27 8.02
CA GLN A 906 -15.83 39.60 7.01
C GLN A 906 -15.48 38.40 6.11
N GLN A 907 -15.95 37.20 6.43
CA GLN A 907 -15.73 35.98 5.66
C GLN A 907 -17.05 35.20 5.50
N PRO A 908 -17.81 35.40 4.40
CA PRO A 908 -19.16 34.85 4.22
C PRO A 908 -19.25 33.31 4.21
N LEU A 909 -18.11 32.61 4.20
CA LEU A 909 -18.01 31.15 4.26
C LEU A 909 -17.77 30.59 5.68
N ARG A 910 -17.46 31.42 6.69
CA ARG A 910 -17.16 30.98 8.07
C ARG A 910 -18.15 31.60 9.06
N MET A 911 -19.02 30.78 9.66
CA MET A 911 -19.98 31.23 10.71
C MET A 911 -19.35 31.40 12.11
N LYS A 912 -18.02 31.32 12.23
CA LYS A 912 -17.26 31.34 13.50
C LYS A 912 -16.17 32.42 13.47
N TYR A 913 -15.83 32.96 14.63
CA TYR A 913 -14.65 33.79 14.84
C TYR A 913 -13.38 32.97 14.57
N ASP A 914 -12.38 33.65 14.01
CA ASP A 914 -11.06 33.10 13.71
C ASP A 914 -9.98 34.12 14.12
N ILE A 915 -8.71 33.76 14.01
CA ILE A 915 -7.58 34.67 14.21
C ILE A 915 -6.79 34.86 12.93
N CYS A 916 -6.13 36.00 12.81
CA CYS A 916 -5.08 36.25 11.84
C CYS A 916 -3.82 36.66 12.63
N LEU A 917 -2.83 35.79 12.63
CA LEU A 917 -1.52 36.06 13.20
C LEU A 917 -0.58 36.49 12.09
N GLN A 918 -0.03 37.69 12.20
CA GLN A 918 0.93 38.25 11.25
C GLN A 918 2.32 38.28 11.87
N THR A 919 3.25 37.61 11.22
CA THR A 919 4.68 37.62 11.59
C THR A 919 5.37 38.86 11.02
N GLN A 920 6.57 39.18 11.51
CA GLN A 920 7.40 40.27 10.95
C GLN A 920 7.75 40.09 9.46
N THR A 921 7.72 38.86 8.94
CA THR A 921 7.93 38.57 7.51
C THR A 921 6.71 38.90 6.65
N GLY A 922 5.59 39.33 7.25
CA GLY A 922 4.35 39.68 6.56
C GLY A 922 3.44 38.48 6.27
N GLU A 923 3.84 37.27 6.67
CA GLU A 923 3.04 36.05 6.52
C GLU A 923 1.83 36.10 7.47
N LYS A 924 0.64 35.77 6.94
CA LYS A 924 -0.61 35.69 7.71
C LYS A 924 -0.96 34.23 7.95
N LEU A 925 -1.12 33.86 9.21
CA LEU A 925 -1.43 32.51 9.67
C LEU A 925 -2.79 32.52 10.36
N TYR A 926 -3.62 31.52 10.09
CA TYR A 926 -4.92 31.33 10.72
C TYR A 926 -4.86 30.22 11.78
N TYR A 927 -5.95 30.01 12.52
CA TYR A 927 -5.98 29.03 13.60
C TYR A 927 -5.59 27.61 13.14
N ASN A 928 -6.06 27.17 11.97
CA ASN A 928 -5.74 25.84 11.44
C ASN A 928 -4.24 25.67 11.19
N ASP A 929 -3.57 26.70 10.67
CA ASP A 929 -2.12 26.66 10.41
C ASP A 929 -1.34 26.55 11.73
N LEU A 930 -1.82 27.25 12.76
CA LEU A 930 -1.23 27.22 14.10
C LEU A 930 -1.49 25.89 14.81
N ASN A 931 -2.65 25.27 14.59
CA ASN A 931 -2.98 23.96 15.12
C ASN A 931 -2.05 22.86 14.54
N GLU A 932 -1.80 22.88 13.23
CA GLU A 932 -0.83 21.98 12.59
C GLU A 932 0.59 22.16 13.17
N LEU A 933 1.00 23.42 13.38
CA LEU A 933 2.29 23.73 13.99
C LEU A 933 2.37 23.29 15.46
N ARG A 934 1.27 23.35 16.23
CA ARG A 934 1.18 22.83 17.60
C ARG A 934 1.41 21.32 17.65
N ASP A 935 0.74 20.56 16.79
CA ASP A 935 0.86 19.11 16.75
C ASP A 935 2.28 18.68 16.33
N ARG A 936 2.86 19.42 15.37
CA ARG A 936 4.26 19.18 14.99
C ARG A 936 5.25 19.55 16.10
N ALA A 937 5.01 20.63 16.85
CA ALA A 937 5.84 21.01 17.98
C ALA A 937 5.84 19.94 19.08
N ARG A 938 4.68 19.31 19.36
CA ARG A 938 4.56 18.18 20.29
C ARG A 938 5.40 16.98 19.83
N LEU A 939 5.28 16.60 18.56
CA LEU A 939 6.07 15.48 17.98
C LEU A 939 7.58 15.71 18.05
N ILE A 940 8.03 16.95 17.81
CA ILE A 940 9.43 17.34 17.92
C ILE A 940 9.92 17.26 19.38
N GLU A 941 9.09 17.62 20.36
CA GLU A 941 9.44 17.49 21.78
C GLU A 941 9.61 16.02 22.20
N TYR A 942 8.79 15.10 21.65
CA TYR A 942 8.84 13.67 21.97
C TYR A 942 10.00 12.91 21.30
N SER A 943 10.55 13.39 20.17
CA SER A 943 11.53 12.62 19.37
C SER A 943 12.97 12.61 19.92
N GLY A 944 13.27 13.29 21.04
CA GLY A 944 14.44 13.00 21.88
C GLY A 944 15.82 13.02 21.21
N ASN A 945 16.04 13.83 20.17
CA ASN A 945 17.27 13.76 19.36
C ASN A 945 18.49 14.40 20.07
N GLU A 946 19.46 13.60 20.53
CA GLU A 946 20.67 14.10 21.23
C GLU A 946 21.87 14.43 20.33
N LYS A 947 21.94 13.90 19.09
CA LYS A 947 23.12 14.07 18.21
C LYS A 947 22.94 15.07 17.06
N MET A 948 21.71 15.52 16.79
CA MET A 948 21.42 16.49 15.73
C MET A 948 21.72 17.95 16.13
N VAL A 949 22.19 18.17 17.38
CA VAL A 949 22.56 19.48 17.93
C VAL A 949 23.90 20.00 17.38
N LEU A 950 24.73 19.13 16.78
CA LEU A 950 26.06 19.52 16.31
C LEU A 950 26.09 20.15 14.91
N GLN A 951 25.01 20.07 14.12
CA GLN A 951 24.94 20.71 12.80
C GLN A 951 24.20 22.05 12.76
N LEU A 952 23.55 22.46 13.86
CA LEU A 952 22.87 23.76 13.98
C LEU A 952 23.73 24.87 14.64
N GLN A 953 25.06 24.78 14.52
CA GLN A 953 25.97 25.88 14.95
C GLN A 953 25.81 27.17 14.13
N GLN A 954 24.84 27.25 13.21
CA GLN A 954 24.49 28.48 12.50
C GLN A 954 23.28 29.24 13.08
N GLN A 955 22.60 28.72 14.13
CA GLN A 955 21.54 29.47 14.84
C GLN A 955 21.82 29.56 16.35
N GLN A 956 21.67 30.76 16.91
CA GLN A 956 22.15 31.22 18.22
C GLN A 956 21.34 30.72 19.45
N TYR A 957 20.88 29.47 19.49
CA TYR A 957 20.02 29.01 20.59
C TYR A 957 20.50 27.72 21.25
N THR A 958 20.38 27.64 22.57
CA THR A 958 20.68 26.43 23.34
C THR A 958 19.52 25.42 23.25
N LYS A 959 19.81 24.12 23.43
CA LYS A 959 18.79 23.04 23.43
C LYS A 959 17.63 23.29 24.40
N GLU A 960 17.91 23.91 25.54
CA GLU A 960 16.89 24.29 26.53
C GLU A 960 16.00 25.42 26.02
N GLN A 961 16.56 26.37 25.27
CA GLN A 961 15.79 27.47 24.66
C GLN A 961 14.86 26.96 23.56
N GLU A 962 15.30 26.03 22.72
CA GLU A 962 14.44 25.43 21.68
C GLU A 962 13.24 24.69 22.31
N LYS A 963 13.49 23.87 23.33
CA LYS A 963 12.43 23.17 24.05
C LYS A 963 11.45 24.15 24.73
N PHE A 964 11.97 25.26 25.25
CA PHE A 964 11.15 26.34 25.79
C PHE A 964 10.25 26.97 24.71
N PHE A 965 10.79 27.30 23.53
CA PHE A 965 10.01 27.87 22.43
C PHE A 965 8.90 26.94 21.93
N LEU A 966 9.18 25.64 21.80
CA LEU A 966 8.18 24.64 21.39
C LEU A 966 7.01 24.59 22.38
N ARG A 967 7.31 24.57 23.69
CA ARG A 967 6.28 24.61 24.75
C ARG A 967 5.49 25.91 24.74
N CYS A 968 6.17 27.04 24.55
CA CYS A 968 5.51 28.35 24.45
C CYS A 968 4.51 28.40 23.30
N LEU A 969 4.84 27.83 22.14
CA LEU A 969 3.90 27.74 21.02
C LEU A 969 2.67 26.89 21.39
N VAL A 970 2.87 25.72 22.00
CA VAL A 970 1.75 24.85 22.41
C VAL A 970 0.82 25.60 23.36
N THR A 971 1.36 26.27 24.38
CA THR A 971 0.57 27.07 25.31
C THR A 971 -0.14 28.24 24.62
N LEU A 972 0.52 28.94 23.71
CA LEU A 972 -0.07 30.05 22.96
C LEU A 972 -1.28 29.58 22.13
N VAL A 973 -1.14 28.48 21.39
CA VAL A 973 -2.21 27.93 20.55
C VAL A 973 -3.37 27.41 21.40
N ASP A 974 -3.10 26.76 22.54
CA ASP A 974 -4.13 26.31 23.48
C ASP A 974 -4.89 27.50 24.10
N THR A 975 -4.20 28.60 24.42
CA THR A 975 -4.84 29.85 24.87
C THR A 975 -5.74 30.44 23.78
N ILE A 976 -5.27 30.50 22.54
CA ILE A 976 -6.03 31.00 21.39
C ILE A 976 -7.30 30.16 21.15
N GLU A 977 -7.18 28.83 21.19
CA GLU A 977 -8.29 27.90 21.03
C GLU A 977 -9.40 28.20 22.05
N ASN A 978 -9.03 28.35 23.32
CA ASN A 978 -9.97 28.69 24.38
C ASN A 978 -10.64 30.06 24.17
N MET A 979 -9.89 31.06 23.69
CA MET A 979 -10.44 32.38 23.39
C MET A 979 -11.44 32.34 22.23
N LEU A 980 -11.10 31.63 21.15
CA LEU A 980 -12.00 31.45 20.01
C LEU A 980 -13.29 30.71 20.42
N ASN A 981 -13.19 29.70 21.28
CA ASN A 981 -14.34 29.00 21.83
C ASN A 981 -15.23 29.96 22.65
N ASN A 982 -14.64 30.75 23.56
CA ASN A 982 -15.39 31.73 24.37
C ASN A 982 -16.06 32.81 23.51
N MET A 983 -15.36 33.33 22.49
CA MET A 983 -15.91 34.33 21.56
C MET A 983 -17.04 33.76 20.70
N ASN A 984 -16.89 32.53 20.22
CA ASN A 984 -17.96 31.85 19.49
C ASN A 984 -19.17 31.59 20.39
N HIS A 985 -18.95 31.25 21.67
CA HIS A 985 -20.03 31.07 22.63
C HIS A 985 -20.78 32.38 22.89
N LEU A 986 -20.05 33.47 23.15
CA LEU A 986 -20.61 34.82 23.28
C LEU A 986 -21.42 35.22 22.04
N ASN A 987 -20.97 34.85 20.84
CA ASN A 987 -21.66 35.12 19.59
C ASN A 987 -22.98 34.34 19.45
N VAL A 988 -22.99 33.08 19.86
CA VAL A 988 -24.18 32.23 19.84
C VAL A 988 -25.21 32.72 20.86
N MET A 989 -24.73 33.11 22.03
CA MET A 989 -25.55 33.71 23.10
C MET A 989 -25.95 35.16 22.81
N GLY A 990 -25.53 35.72 21.68
CA GLY A 990 -25.88 37.07 21.30
C GLY A 990 -25.34 38.13 22.27
N TYR A 991 -24.03 38.23 22.43
CA TYR A 991 -23.41 39.35 23.15
C TYR A 991 -23.22 40.60 22.25
N PRO A 992 -23.58 41.82 22.70
CA PRO A 992 -23.53 43.06 21.89
C PRO A 992 -22.18 43.52 21.37
N LEU A 993 -21.12 43.25 22.13
CA LEU A 993 -19.93 44.08 22.11
C LEU A 993 -18.69 43.37 21.56
N ILE A 994 -18.85 42.27 20.82
CA ILE A 994 -17.70 41.52 20.30
C ILE A 994 -16.96 42.31 19.20
N GLU A 995 -17.66 43.12 18.40
CA GLU A 995 -17.07 43.88 17.28
C GLU A 995 -16.07 44.98 17.70
N GLN A 996 -16.15 45.49 18.92
CA GLN A 996 -15.18 46.47 19.42
C GLN A 996 -13.87 45.80 19.88
N ASN A 997 -13.94 44.54 20.32
CA ASN A 997 -12.77 43.78 20.76
C ASN A 997 -12.05 43.06 19.61
N THR A 998 -12.71 42.81 18.47
CA THR A 998 -12.04 42.24 17.28
C THR A 998 -11.04 43.19 16.61
N LYS A 999 -11.08 44.49 16.94
CA LYS A 999 -10.14 45.50 16.42
C LYS A 999 -8.85 45.62 17.25
N LYS A 1000 -8.74 44.92 18.39
CA LYS A 1000 -7.53 44.94 19.22
C LYS A 1000 -6.48 44.02 18.62
N GLN A 1001 -5.25 44.53 18.48
CA GLN A 1001 -4.08 43.78 18.06
C GLN A 1001 -3.25 43.43 19.29
N TYR A 1002 -2.89 42.15 19.42
CA TYR A 1002 -2.07 41.63 20.51
C TYR A 1002 -0.68 41.30 19.96
N THR A 1003 0.38 41.78 20.59
CA THR A 1003 1.75 41.49 20.15
C THR A 1003 2.38 40.43 21.05
N CYS A 1004 2.90 39.37 20.44
CA CYS A 1004 3.73 38.39 21.11
C CYS A 1004 5.20 38.73 20.85
N THR A 1005 5.89 39.17 21.89
CA THR A 1005 7.33 39.43 21.87
C THR A 1005 8.03 38.53 22.86
N SER A 1006 9.01 37.75 22.41
CA SER A 1006 9.86 36.90 23.25
C SER A 1006 9.11 35.99 24.23
N CYS A 1007 8.13 35.23 23.73
CA CYS A 1007 7.25 34.37 24.55
C CYS A 1007 6.38 35.11 25.58
N ASP A 1008 6.31 36.44 25.58
CA ASP A 1008 5.40 37.18 26.44
C ASP A 1008 4.04 37.32 25.76
N PHE A 1009 3.05 36.64 26.31
CA PHE A 1009 1.65 36.69 25.90
C PHE A 1009 0.71 36.92 27.09
N LYS A 1010 1.18 37.60 28.15
CA LYS A 1010 0.37 37.94 29.33
C LYS A 1010 -0.88 38.74 29.00
N ASP A 1011 -0.81 39.62 28.01
CA ASP A 1011 -1.99 40.40 27.56
C ASP A 1011 -3.05 39.49 26.94
N ILE A 1012 -2.63 38.45 26.22
CA ILE A 1012 -3.53 37.44 25.63
C ILE A 1012 -4.15 36.59 26.75
N GLN A 1013 -3.35 36.15 27.73
CA GLN A 1013 -3.87 35.40 28.89
C GLN A 1013 -4.83 36.24 29.74
N THR A 1014 -4.52 37.50 29.97
CA THR A 1014 -5.38 38.44 30.71
C THR A 1014 -6.69 38.65 29.96
N PHE A 1015 -6.63 38.81 28.64
CA PHE A 1015 -7.83 38.93 27.83
C PHE A 1015 -8.64 37.62 27.77
N GLN A 1016 -8.00 36.45 27.77
CA GLN A 1016 -8.68 35.16 27.90
C GLN A 1016 -9.48 35.09 29.21
N THR A 1017 -8.88 35.52 30.34
CA THR A 1017 -9.58 35.59 31.63
C THR A 1017 -10.74 36.57 31.58
N GLN A 1018 -10.54 37.76 31.01
CA GLN A 1018 -11.61 38.76 30.82
C GLN A 1018 -12.75 38.21 29.96
N LEU A 1019 -12.47 37.51 28.85
CA LEU A 1019 -13.48 36.89 28.00
C LEU A 1019 -14.29 35.83 28.75
N LYS A 1020 -13.62 35.04 29.60
CA LYS A 1020 -14.28 34.05 30.45
C LYS A 1020 -15.22 34.71 31.46
N ASP A 1021 -14.77 35.79 32.10
CA ASP A 1021 -15.58 36.56 33.03
C ASP A 1021 -16.77 37.25 32.35
N ILE A 1022 -16.57 37.82 31.15
CA ILE A 1022 -17.63 38.42 30.34
C ILE A 1022 -18.67 37.37 29.94
N LEU A 1023 -18.23 36.19 29.49
CA LEU A 1023 -19.13 35.09 29.13
C LEU A 1023 -19.97 34.67 30.33
N ARG A 1024 -19.35 34.41 31.48
CA ARG A 1024 -20.08 34.04 32.70
C ARG A 1024 -21.10 35.12 33.10
N LEU A 1025 -20.68 36.39 33.14
CA LEU A 1025 -21.57 37.50 33.50
C LEU A 1025 -22.73 37.65 32.50
N TRP A 1026 -22.48 37.40 31.22
CA TRP A 1026 -23.51 37.46 30.19
C TRP A 1026 -24.50 36.31 30.28
N GLU A 1027 -24.03 35.10 30.52
CA GLU A 1027 -24.86 33.91 30.77
C GLU A 1027 -25.77 34.15 31.97
N GLU A 1028 -25.22 34.63 33.09
CA GLU A 1028 -26.01 35.00 34.27
C GLU A 1028 -27.08 36.04 33.93
N ASN A 1029 -26.74 37.08 33.15
CA ASN A 1029 -27.68 38.14 32.78
C ASN A 1029 -28.78 37.63 31.85
N ILE A 1030 -28.46 36.81 30.84
CA ILE A 1030 -29.44 36.20 29.94
C ILE A 1030 -30.38 35.27 30.72
N ILE A 1031 -29.84 34.45 31.62
CA ILE A 1031 -30.64 33.57 32.47
C ILE A 1031 -31.62 34.40 33.31
N ARG A 1032 -31.18 35.50 33.94
CA ARG A 1032 -32.07 36.42 34.66
C ARG A 1032 -33.13 37.06 33.76
N LEU A 1033 -32.79 37.41 32.53
CA LEU A 1033 -33.74 37.96 31.55
C LEU A 1033 -34.79 36.93 31.12
N TYR A 1034 -34.41 35.67 30.90
CA TYR A 1034 -35.35 34.57 30.61
C TYR A 1034 -36.25 34.23 31.80
N GLN A 1035 -35.71 34.31 33.02
CA GLN A 1035 -36.47 34.10 34.25
C GLN A 1035 -37.50 35.22 34.47
N SER A 1036 -37.15 36.47 34.14
CA SER A 1036 -38.07 37.60 34.29
C SER A 1036 -39.05 37.76 33.13
N ASN A 1037 -38.70 37.29 31.92
CA ASN A 1037 -39.51 37.43 30.71
C ASN A 1037 -39.54 36.10 29.94
N HIS A 1038 -40.50 35.23 30.27
CA HIS A 1038 -40.60 33.89 29.69
C HIS A 1038 -40.79 33.90 28.17
N ASP A 1039 -41.43 34.93 27.61
CA ASP A 1039 -41.63 35.06 26.17
C ASP A 1039 -40.31 35.20 25.39
N LEU A 1040 -39.24 35.65 26.03
CA LEU A 1040 -37.92 35.73 25.40
C LEU A 1040 -37.33 34.33 25.15
N THR A 1041 -37.76 33.28 25.86
CA THR A 1041 -37.24 31.90 25.70
C THR A 1041 -37.58 31.26 24.35
N TYR A 1042 -38.55 31.82 23.60
CA TYR A 1042 -38.86 31.40 22.23
C TYR A 1042 -37.83 31.87 21.20
N LEU A 1043 -36.90 32.75 21.61
CA LEU A 1043 -35.89 33.36 20.74
C LEU A 1043 -34.50 32.89 21.18
N SER A 1044 -33.68 32.50 20.20
CA SER A 1044 -32.26 32.23 20.40
C SER A 1044 -31.48 33.53 20.64
N GLY A 1045 -30.31 33.44 21.27
CA GLY A 1045 -29.44 34.59 21.55
C GLY A 1045 -29.14 35.46 20.31
N LYS A 1046 -28.90 34.83 19.15
CA LYS A 1046 -28.73 35.53 17.87
C LYS A 1046 -30.00 36.22 17.36
N GLN A 1047 -31.18 35.67 17.66
CA GLN A 1047 -32.45 36.30 17.27
C GLN A 1047 -32.71 37.57 18.08
N PHE A 1048 -32.16 37.74 19.28
CA PHE A 1048 -32.22 39.01 20.00
C PHE A 1048 -31.53 40.14 19.24
N TRP A 1049 -30.33 39.90 18.68
CA TRP A 1049 -29.64 40.89 17.83
C TRP A 1049 -30.46 41.27 16.63
N ILE A 1050 -31.02 40.27 15.97
CA ILE A 1050 -31.77 40.46 14.74
C ILE A 1050 -33.07 41.24 15.04
N ILE A 1051 -33.69 41.02 16.20
CA ILE A 1051 -34.88 41.73 16.64
C ILE A 1051 -34.53 43.13 17.12
N GLU A 1052 -33.47 43.32 17.91
CA GLU A 1052 -32.99 44.62 18.39
C GLU A 1052 -32.59 45.52 17.21
N ASP A 1053 -31.76 45.02 16.29
CA ASP A 1053 -31.40 45.71 15.06
C ASP A 1053 -32.64 46.04 14.22
N ALA A 1054 -33.59 45.11 14.12
CA ALA A 1054 -34.84 45.36 13.39
C ALA A 1054 -35.80 46.33 14.08
N LEU A 1055 -35.78 46.44 15.40
CA LEU A 1055 -36.55 47.43 16.16
C LEU A 1055 -35.90 48.82 16.05
N LEU A 1056 -34.57 48.90 16.12
CA LEU A 1056 -33.81 50.14 15.95
C LEU A 1056 -33.93 50.69 14.52
N ASN A 1057 -33.92 49.80 13.52
CA ASN A 1057 -34.02 50.14 12.10
C ASN A 1057 -35.43 49.92 11.51
N TYR A 1058 -36.45 49.80 12.36
CA TYR A 1058 -37.82 49.40 12.00
C TYR A 1058 -38.46 50.21 10.86
N LYS A 1059 -38.09 51.49 10.72
CA LYS A 1059 -38.58 52.38 9.65
C LYS A 1059 -38.03 52.04 8.26
N GLN A 1060 -36.91 51.33 8.17
CA GLN A 1060 -36.20 50.97 6.93
C GLN A 1060 -36.16 49.45 6.71
N LEU A 1061 -36.96 48.69 7.45
CA LEU A 1061 -36.93 47.24 7.42
C LEU A 1061 -37.53 46.67 6.13
N GLU A 1062 -36.67 46.17 5.25
CA GLU A 1062 -37.06 45.50 4.00
C GLU A 1062 -37.62 44.08 4.27
N PRO A 1063 -38.54 43.56 3.44
CA PRO A 1063 -39.12 42.22 3.61
C PRO A 1063 -38.09 41.08 3.62
N ASN A 1064 -36.91 41.30 3.05
CA ASN A 1064 -35.85 40.30 2.96
C ASN A 1064 -34.94 40.29 4.21
N HIS A 1065 -35.14 41.21 5.15
CA HIS A 1065 -34.37 41.26 6.39
C HIS A 1065 -34.83 40.14 7.35
N PRO A 1066 -33.93 39.34 7.95
CA PRO A 1066 -34.34 38.24 8.83
C PRO A 1066 -35.19 38.71 10.02
N GLY A 1067 -34.97 39.95 10.48
CA GLY A 1067 -35.78 40.56 11.53
C GLY A 1067 -37.22 40.88 11.14
N TYR A 1068 -37.54 41.05 9.85
CA TYR A 1068 -38.92 41.30 9.40
C TYR A 1068 -39.84 40.11 9.70
N HIS A 1069 -39.37 38.90 9.43
CA HIS A 1069 -40.11 37.67 9.70
C HIS A 1069 -40.17 37.34 11.20
N LEU A 1070 -39.10 37.63 11.95
CA LEU A 1070 -39.05 37.40 13.39
C LEU A 1070 -39.97 38.34 14.15
N LEU A 1071 -40.00 39.63 13.80
CA LEU A 1071 -40.94 40.60 14.38
C LEU A 1071 -42.40 40.23 14.09
N ARG A 1072 -42.69 39.73 12.88
CA ARG A 1072 -44.03 39.22 12.53
C ARG A 1072 -44.39 37.96 13.31
N TYR A 1073 -43.43 37.06 13.52
CA TYR A 1073 -43.62 35.83 14.29
C TYR A 1073 -43.98 36.10 15.75
N ILE A 1074 -43.37 37.11 16.37
CA ILE A 1074 -43.69 37.54 17.75
C ILE A 1074 -44.89 38.50 17.82
N GLY A 1075 -45.69 38.61 16.75
CA GLY A 1075 -46.93 39.39 16.72
C GLY A 1075 -46.77 40.90 16.54
N ILE A 1076 -45.57 41.40 16.24
CA ILE A 1076 -45.31 42.81 15.92
C ILE A 1076 -45.51 42.99 14.41
N GLU A 1077 -46.78 43.05 14.00
CA GLU A 1077 -47.12 43.43 12.62
C GLU A 1077 -46.90 44.92 12.38
N LYS A 1078 -46.65 45.28 11.12
CA LYS A 1078 -46.56 46.67 10.66
C LYS A 1078 -47.91 47.36 10.82
N LEU A 1079 -48.25 47.79 12.04
CA LEU A 1079 -49.43 48.59 12.28
C LEU A 1079 -49.23 49.95 11.59
N SER A 1080 -50.20 50.27 10.71
CA SER A 1080 -50.45 51.59 10.16
C SER A 1080 -50.24 52.67 11.24
N PRO A 1081 -49.66 53.85 10.93
CA PRO A 1081 -49.01 54.71 11.90
C PRO A 1081 -50.02 55.36 12.85
N MET A 1082 -50.38 54.69 13.94
CA MET A 1082 -50.91 55.31 15.14
C MET A 1082 -50.49 54.56 16.40
N LYS A 1083 -49.54 55.20 17.10
CA LYS A 1083 -49.23 55.10 18.55
C LYS A 1083 -48.86 53.72 19.11
N PHE A 1084 -47.57 53.43 19.11
CA PHE A 1084 -46.95 52.66 20.20
C PHE A 1084 -46.38 53.64 21.24
N ASN A 1085 -46.74 53.45 22.51
CA ASN A 1085 -46.18 54.19 23.63
C ASN A 1085 -45.01 53.37 24.20
N ILE A 1086 -43.81 53.96 24.20
CA ILE A 1086 -42.54 53.29 24.52
C ILE A 1086 -42.40 53.01 26.02
N ASP A 1087 -43.19 53.64 26.88
CA ASP A 1087 -43.02 53.59 28.35
C ASP A 1087 -43.46 52.28 29.03
N LYS A 1088 -43.65 51.17 28.30
CA LYS A 1088 -44.13 49.90 28.87
C LYS A 1088 -43.31 48.65 28.52
N ILE A 1089 -42.14 48.83 27.89
CA ILE A 1089 -41.06 47.83 27.78
C ILE A 1089 -39.89 48.37 28.57
#